data_AF-A0A9D2LBP1-F1
#
_entry.id   AF-A0A9D2LBP1-F1
#
_cell.length_a   1.000
_cell.length_b   1.000
_cell.length_c   1.000
_cell.angle_alpha   90.00
_cell.angle_beta   90.00
_cell.angle_gamma   90.00
#
_symmetry.space_group_name_H-M   'P 1'
#
loop_
_entity.id
_entity.type
_entity.pdbx_description
1 polymer ?
#
loop_
_entity_poly.entity_id
_entity_poly.type
_entity_poly.pdbx_seq_one_letter_code
_entity_poly.pdbx_strand_id
1 'polypeptide(L)'
;MTADPRPLRHPALALPPLDPISAPWTGLTREHWEAVADQLLLALRPHATERGAQIRIPGPASDSGVSSDGLEGFARSFLLAAALLAGRQGEDAAGHIAFYADGLAAGVEPGGSDAWPRITECGQAKVEACCLALALDLTRPWIWDRLEESTRRRLVDWFAEVIGTSYPPVNWVWFRIIVLTFLRSVDDRFATGPDAALLRDDLERDLAVHESCAREGGWFRDGPTRAVDHYNTWAFSLLPTLWLRMRGTDQLAEDGLVTMADSIRHRERAAHFTADALGLVGSDGGPLMQGRSLIYRMASAAPFWGAALAGLAEGGSPRLSPGQLRRAASGELAHFLRRGVPDGDGLLTLGWFHAYPRMAQSYSGPGSPYWASMGFLGLILPGDHPVWSAPEEALPVEKTDAVETLPVPGWIVSRTRADGLVRVVNHGTDHALPGQLLIDSPLYARMGYSTATCPPLTGGAAEEPGDNIVAIVHPAYGWSHRTGFDRVALGSVRVPAPLPGQTPEDPPGPGAGVSPASGPPQTVAVAVSRQECHWVETEPSDSDHGHGRQGAATAGAVLTVASIVRGAAEIRVVRAEGATRHPVAVAGWPLAGEGALEEEAASRDPAVQHTADLARAGVRQARAAAGVRLAQAGGGALISTMTGLRGSWNASVHRESDTTPLGREMAVPQLRCAPLRTGDVVAVQVELRGHESEAEHAPEVVVDPNGLVTVIWPDGAAVTVDLDTEEGPVAP
;
A
#
# COMPACT_ATOMS: atom_id res chain seq x y z
N MET A 1 -0.09 -23.29 -5.48
CA MET A 1 1.23 -22.71 -5.16
C MET A 1 1.70 -22.01 -6.41
N THR A 2 1.65 -20.69 -6.45
CA THR A 2 2.52 -19.92 -7.35
C THR A 2 3.25 -18.90 -6.50
N ALA A 3 4.11 -19.43 -5.61
CA ALA A 3 5.23 -18.66 -5.11
C ALA A 3 6.04 -18.15 -6.31
N ASP A 4 6.59 -16.94 -6.20
CA ASP A 4 7.43 -16.34 -7.23
C ASP A 4 8.45 -17.36 -7.76
N PRO A 5 8.41 -17.76 -9.05
CA PRO A 5 9.22 -18.85 -9.57
C PRO A 5 10.71 -18.48 -9.64
N ARG A 6 11.07 -17.21 -9.41
CA ARG A 6 12.47 -16.79 -9.41
C ARG A 6 13.23 -17.41 -8.23
N PRO A 7 14.44 -17.94 -8.49
CA PRO A 7 15.29 -18.41 -7.40
C PRO A 7 15.65 -17.24 -6.50
N LEU A 8 15.66 -17.47 -5.19
CA LEU A 8 16.18 -16.48 -4.25
C LEU A 8 17.72 -16.49 -4.32
N ARG A 9 18.27 -15.73 -5.26
CA ARG A 9 19.70 -15.46 -5.40
C ARG A 9 19.88 -13.98 -5.67
N HIS A 10 20.80 -13.36 -4.96
CA HIS A 10 21.10 -11.94 -5.11
C HIS A 10 22.56 -11.75 -5.55
N PRO A 11 22.85 -10.93 -6.57
CA PRO A 11 24.22 -10.77 -7.06
C PRO A 11 25.14 -10.04 -6.07
N ALA A 12 24.59 -9.11 -5.28
CA ALA A 12 25.35 -8.29 -4.34
C ALA A 12 25.28 -8.75 -2.88
N LEU A 13 24.43 -9.74 -2.55
CA LEU A 13 24.25 -10.19 -1.16
C LEU A 13 24.67 -11.65 -0.98
N ALA A 14 25.48 -11.89 0.04
CA ALA A 14 25.77 -13.22 0.56
C ALA A 14 24.65 -13.62 1.54
N LEU A 15 23.78 -14.54 1.12
CA LEU A 15 22.68 -15.04 1.94
C LEU A 15 23.02 -16.44 2.50
N PRO A 16 22.58 -16.77 3.73
CA PRO A 16 22.70 -18.13 4.25
C PRO A 16 21.85 -19.12 3.43
N PRO A 17 22.04 -20.45 3.62
CA PRO A 17 21.19 -21.45 2.98
C PRO A 17 19.72 -21.31 3.40
N LEU A 18 18.81 -21.51 2.46
CA LEU A 18 17.37 -21.53 2.74
C LEU A 18 17.00 -22.69 3.69
N ASP A 19 16.02 -22.44 4.56
CA ASP A 19 15.43 -23.44 5.45
C ASP A 19 13.96 -23.70 5.08
N PRO A 20 13.69 -24.67 4.18
CA PRO A 20 12.32 -25.00 3.78
C PRO A 20 11.55 -25.77 4.86
N ILE A 21 12.18 -26.17 5.98
CA ILE A 21 11.51 -26.89 7.06
C ILE A 21 10.81 -25.89 7.97
N SER A 22 11.52 -24.86 8.45
CA SER A 22 10.91 -23.81 9.29
C SER A 22 10.22 -22.71 8.46
N ALA A 23 10.66 -22.47 7.23
CA ALA A 23 10.06 -21.50 6.33
C ALA A 23 9.64 -22.16 5.02
N PRO A 24 8.57 -23.00 5.02
CA PRO A 24 8.14 -23.75 3.85
C PRO A 24 7.74 -22.92 2.63
N TRP A 25 7.51 -21.61 2.78
CA TRP A 25 7.11 -20.74 1.67
C TRP A 25 8.27 -19.89 1.15
N THR A 26 9.03 -19.28 2.04
CA THR A 26 10.09 -18.33 1.65
C THR A 26 11.49 -18.91 1.76
N GLY A 27 11.69 -19.90 2.64
CA GLY A 27 13.00 -20.40 3.06
C GLY A 27 13.78 -19.43 3.95
N LEU A 28 13.21 -18.26 4.29
CA LEU A 28 13.90 -17.21 5.03
C LEU A 28 13.79 -17.41 6.55
N THR A 29 14.93 -17.25 7.21
CA THR A 29 15.08 -17.30 8.67
C THR A 29 15.51 -15.94 9.21
N ARG A 30 15.56 -15.81 10.54
CA ARG A 30 16.12 -14.62 11.19
C ARG A 30 17.54 -14.31 10.70
N GLU A 31 18.36 -15.34 10.43
CA GLU A 31 19.73 -15.17 9.90
C GLU A 31 19.75 -14.49 8.53
N HIS A 32 18.74 -14.71 7.68
CA HIS A 32 18.64 -14.01 6.41
C HIS A 32 18.35 -12.53 6.60
N TRP A 33 17.44 -12.19 7.52
CA TRP A 33 17.14 -10.81 7.88
C TRP A 33 18.37 -10.09 8.45
N GLU A 34 19.11 -10.76 9.33
CA GLU A 34 20.37 -10.24 9.86
C GLU A 34 21.43 -10.04 8.77
N ALA A 35 21.61 -11.02 7.89
CA ALA A 35 22.60 -10.94 6.81
C ALA A 35 22.28 -9.81 5.82
N VAL A 36 21.01 -9.59 5.50
CA VAL A 36 20.57 -8.45 4.68
C VAL A 36 20.81 -7.14 5.42
N ALA A 37 20.44 -7.04 6.70
CA ALA A 37 20.65 -5.85 7.50
C ALA A 37 22.13 -5.46 7.58
N ASP A 38 23.02 -6.39 7.93
CA ASP A 38 24.46 -6.16 8.00
C ASP A 38 25.03 -5.67 6.67
N GLN A 39 24.63 -6.29 5.55
CA GLN A 39 25.14 -5.92 4.24
C GLN A 39 24.61 -4.57 3.76
N LEU A 40 23.35 -4.22 4.04
CA LEU A 40 22.81 -2.88 3.77
C LEU A 40 23.57 -1.80 4.55
N LEU A 41 23.91 -2.07 5.81
CA LEU A 41 24.68 -1.15 6.67
C LEU A 41 26.13 -1.01 6.19
N LEU A 42 26.77 -2.11 5.80
CA LEU A 42 28.15 -2.11 5.30
C LEU A 42 28.27 -1.39 3.95
N ALA A 43 27.29 -1.57 3.06
CA ALA A 43 27.25 -0.91 1.75
C ALA A 43 27.17 0.63 1.87
N LEU A 44 26.63 1.16 2.97
CA LEU A 44 26.55 2.61 3.22
C LEU A 44 27.87 3.25 3.66
N ARG A 45 28.77 2.49 4.31
CA ARG A 45 29.99 3.05 4.92
C ARG A 45 30.89 3.80 3.95
N PRO A 46 31.11 3.36 2.69
CA PRO A 46 31.88 4.11 1.71
C PRO A 46 31.30 5.50 1.38
N HIS A 47 30.03 5.74 1.71
CA HIS A 47 29.33 7.00 1.48
C HIS A 47 29.28 7.89 2.73
N ALA A 48 29.86 7.44 3.85
CA ALA A 48 29.97 8.25 5.05
C ALA A 48 30.95 9.41 4.86
N THR A 49 30.69 10.55 5.51
CA THR A 49 31.67 11.63 5.64
C THR A 49 32.89 11.15 6.43
N GLU A 50 34.01 11.90 6.36
CA GLU A 50 35.28 11.53 6.99
C GLU A 50 35.15 11.14 8.47
N ARG A 51 34.24 11.80 9.20
CA ARG A 51 33.98 11.54 10.63
C ARG A 51 32.67 10.81 10.89
N GLY A 52 32.01 10.31 9.85
CA GLY A 52 30.85 9.43 9.94
C GLY A 52 29.54 10.10 10.35
N ALA A 53 29.48 11.44 10.49
CA ALA A 53 28.25 12.11 10.90
C ALA A 53 27.14 12.06 9.85
N GLN A 54 27.49 12.08 8.57
CA GLN A 54 26.52 12.04 7.47
C GLN A 54 26.82 10.88 6.53
N ILE A 55 25.79 10.31 5.92
CA ILE A 55 25.94 9.30 4.87
C ILE A 55 25.36 9.87 3.57
N ARG A 56 26.24 10.28 2.66
CA ARG A 56 25.91 11.00 1.41
C ARG A 56 25.85 10.04 0.22
N ILE A 57 24.75 9.32 0.13
CA ILE A 57 24.48 8.35 -0.95
C ILE A 57 24.35 9.11 -2.28
N PRO A 58 24.89 8.59 -3.39
CA PRO A 58 24.77 9.24 -4.70
C PRO A 58 23.31 9.32 -5.17
N GLY A 59 22.88 10.49 -5.66
CA GLY A 59 21.56 10.68 -6.23
C GLY A 59 21.10 12.15 -6.22
N PRO A 60 19.93 12.44 -6.81
CA PRO A 60 19.31 13.77 -6.71
C PRO A 60 18.96 14.07 -5.25
N ALA A 61 19.28 15.28 -4.79
CA ALA A 61 18.95 15.73 -3.44
C ALA A 61 17.45 16.01 -3.30
N SER A 62 16.93 15.89 -2.07
CA SER A 62 15.59 16.36 -1.73
C SER A 62 15.52 17.89 -1.70
N ASP A 63 14.30 18.42 -1.56
CA ASP A 63 14.07 19.86 -1.31
C ASP A 63 14.72 20.34 0.01
N SER A 64 15.08 19.43 0.93
CA SER A 64 15.77 19.75 2.19
C SER A 64 17.29 19.87 2.04
N GLY A 65 17.83 19.48 0.88
CA GLY A 65 19.24 19.63 0.51
C GLY A 65 20.19 18.57 1.09
N VAL A 66 21.39 18.54 0.53
CA VAL A 66 22.40 17.46 0.72
C VAL A 66 22.80 17.22 2.17
N SER A 67 22.82 18.26 3.02
CA SER A 67 23.17 18.09 4.44
C SER A 67 22.07 17.36 5.22
N SER A 68 20.80 17.70 4.94
CA SER A 68 19.65 17.01 5.52
C SER A 68 19.59 15.57 5.03
N ASP A 69 19.79 15.33 3.73
CA ASP A 69 19.83 13.99 3.14
C ASP A 69 20.98 13.14 3.71
N GLY A 70 22.11 13.77 4.05
CA GLY A 70 23.24 13.13 4.71
C GLY A 70 22.93 12.69 6.15
N LEU A 71 22.25 13.56 6.93
CA LEU A 71 21.72 13.20 8.25
C LEU A 71 20.68 12.08 8.13
N GLU A 72 19.80 12.16 7.13
CA GLU A 72 18.78 11.15 6.84
C GLU A 72 19.41 9.77 6.61
N GLY A 73 20.44 9.69 5.76
CA GLY A 73 21.20 8.46 5.53
C GLY A 73 21.80 7.89 6.82
N PHE A 74 22.35 8.74 7.69
CA PHE A 74 22.91 8.34 8.99
C PHE A 74 21.82 7.85 9.95
N ALA A 75 20.76 8.62 10.17
CA ALA A 75 19.75 8.33 11.18
C ALA A 75 18.93 7.07 10.85
N ARG A 76 18.53 6.90 9.59
CA ARG A 76 17.70 5.78 9.15
C ARG A 76 18.47 4.46 9.14
N SER A 77 19.75 4.51 8.78
CA SER A 77 20.65 3.35 8.89
C SER A 77 21.01 3.05 10.35
N PHE A 78 21.13 4.07 11.21
CA PHE A 78 21.34 3.84 12.64
C PHE A 78 20.17 3.10 13.28
N LEU A 79 18.93 3.42 12.89
CA LEU A 79 17.74 2.69 13.36
C LEU A 79 17.80 1.19 12.98
N LEU A 80 18.25 0.87 11.77
CA LEU A 80 18.46 -0.52 11.34
C LEU A 80 19.54 -1.21 12.18
N ALA A 81 20.68 -0.54 12.39
CA ALA A 81 21.76 -1.07 13.22
C ALA A 81 21.31 -1.28 14.68
N ALA A 82 20.50 -0.36 15.22
CA ALA A 82 19.98 -0.46 16.57
C ALA A 82 19.07 -1.68 16.75
N ALA A 83 18.19 -1.98 15.79
CA ALA A 83 17.35 -3.17 15.83
C ALA A 83 18.19 -4.46 15.83
N LEU A 84 19.22 -4.51 14.98
CA LEU A 84 20.16 -5.63 14.89
C LEU A 84 20.93 -5.84 16.20
N LEU A 85 21.52 -4.77 16.73
CA LEU A 85 22.29 -4.79 17.98
C LEU A 85 21.42 -5.18 19.18
N ALA A 86 20.18 -4.66 19.26
CA ALA A 86 19.24 -5.02 20.31
C ALA A 86 18.93 -6.52 20.30
N GLY A 87 18.63 -7.08 19.12
CA GLY A 87 18.39 -8.52 18.95
C GLY A 87 19.60 -9.39 19.31
N ARG A 88 20.80 -8.88 19.06
CA ARG A 88 22.10 -9.52 19.34
C ARG A 88 22.65 -9.22 20.74
N GLN A 89 21.91 -8.50 21.58
CA GLN A 89 22.37 -8.09 22.91
C GLN A 89 23.72 -7.36 22.90
N GLY A 90 23.96 -6.55 21.85
CA GLY A 90 25.16 -5.75 21.68
C GLY A 90 26.36 -6.49 21.08
N GLU A 91 26.22 -7.74 20.64
CA GLU A 91 27.24 -8.39 19.84
C GLU A 91 27.39 -7.69 18.48
N ASP A 92 28.61 -7.21 18.20
CA ASP A 92 28.88 -6.29 17.10
C ASP A 92 30.15 -6.69 16.34
N ALA A 93 30.07 -7.80 15.60
CA ALA A 93 31.18 -8.27 14.78
C ALA A 93 31.58 -7.28 13.67
N ALA A 94 30.63 -6.46 13.20
CA ALA A 94 30.83 -5.52 12.11
C ALA A 94 31.33 -4.14 12.56
N GLY A 95 31.34 -3.83 13.85
CA GLY A 95 31.79 -2.55 14.40
C GLY A 95 30.80 -1.39 14.22
N HIS A 96 29.50 -1.68 14.19
CA HIS A 96 28.44 -0.68 14.09
C HIS A 96 28.40 0.26 15.31
N ILE A 97 28.63 -0.25 16.53
CA ILE A 97 28.58 0.55 17.78
C ILE A 97 29.58 1.71 17.70
N ALA A 98 30.84 1.42 17.35
CA ALA A 98 31.87 2.45 17.24
C ALA A 98 31.55 3.44 16.11
N PHE A 99 31.16 2.93 14.93
CA PHE A 99 30.81 3.76 13.77
C PHE A 99 29.72 4.79 14.09
N TYR A 100 28.61 4.36 14.71
CA TYR A 100 27.52 5.27 15.06
C TYR A 100 27.85 6.16 16.26
N ALA A 101 28.62 5.69 17.25
CA ALA A 101 29.06 6.53 18.37
C ALA A 101 29.94 7.70 17.89
N ASP A 102 30.88 7.44 16.99
CA ASP A 102 31.76 8.45 16.40
C ASP A 102 30.96 9.45 15.55
N GLY A 103 30.03 8.95 14.71
CA GLY A 103 29.16 9.78 13.89
C GLY A 103 28.23 10.67 14.71
N LEU A 104 27.66 10.17 15.82
CA LEU A 104 26.88 10.97 16.77
C LEU A 104 27.72 12.11 17.36
N ALA A 105 28.95 11.83 17.77
CA ALA A 105 29.84 12.84 18.36
C ALA A 105 30.22 13.95 17.37
N ALA A 106 30.49 13.57 16.11
CA ALA A 106 30.78 14.50 15.03
C ALA A 106 29.55 15.31 14.59
N GLY A 107 28.38 14.66 14.51
CA GLY A 107 27.13 15.28 14.06
C GLY A 107 26.66 16.44 14.91
N VAL A 108 26.88 16.39 16.23
CA VAL A 108 26.53 17.49 17.14
C VAL A 108 27.71 18.38 17.51
N GLU A 109 28.85 18.27 16.82
CA GLU A 109 29.99 19.14 17.10
C GLU A 109 29.80 20.56 16.53
N PRO A 110 29.91 21.62 17.36
CA PRO A 110 29.73 22.98 16.88
C PRO A 110 30.78 23.37 15.82
N GLY A 111 30.31 23.81 14.65
CA GLY A 111 31.20 24.24 13.56
C GLY A 111 31.94 23.10 12.85
N GLY A 112 31.59 21.84 13.12
CA GLY A 112 32.13 20.68 12.41
C GLY A 112 31.74 20.71 10.92
N SER A 113 32.64 20.23 10.05
CA SER A 113 32.44 20.21 8.59
C SER A 113 31.31 19.28 8.13
N ASP A 114 30.97 18.29 8.94
CA ASP A 114 29.86 17.35 8.72
C ASP A 114 28.81 17.39 9.84
N ALA A 115 28.76 18.49 10.61
CA ALA A 115 27.73 18.71 11.61
C ALA A 115 26.32 18.67 10.99
N TRP A 116 25.36 18.18 11.76
CA TRP A 116 23.96 18.09 11.34
C TRP A 116 23.31 19.48 11.30
N PRO A 117 22.35 19.68 10.39
CA PRO A 117 21.51 20.87 10.45
C PRO A 117 20.81 20.96 11.81
N ARG A 118 20.62 22.18 12.32
CA ARG A 118 19.78 22.39 13.49
C ARG A 118 18.34 22.08 13.12
N ILE A 119 17.57 21.55 14.08
CA ILE A 119 16.15 21.27 13.91
C ILE A 119 15.38 22.57 13.61
N THR A 120 15.82 23.68 14.19
CA THR A 120 15.26 25.01 13.94
C THR A 120 15.58 25.59 12.56
N GLU A 121 16.62 25.07 11.88
CA GLU A 121 17.05 25.51 10.55
C GLU A 121 16.49 24.63 9.43
N CYS A 122 16.28 23.34 9.70
CA CYS A 122 15.77 22.38 8.74
C CYS A 122 14.67 21.52 9.36
N GLY A 123 13.42 21.74 8.94
CA GLY A 123 12.27 21.01 9.47
C GLY A 123 12.35 19.50 9.28
N GLN A 124 13.00 19.02 8.22
CA GLN A 124 13.17 17.59 7.94
C GLN A 124 14.03 16.88 9.00
N ALA A 125 14.96 17.59 9.66
CA ALA A 125 15.76 17.03 10.75
C ALA A 125 14.91 16.52 11.93
N LYS A 126 13.65 16.99 12.05
CA LYS A 126 12.67 16.47 13.02
C LYS A 126 12.34 15.00 12.81
N VAL A 127 12.24 14.57 11.55
CA VAL A 127 11.98 13.18 11.18
C VAL A 127 13.16 12.31 11.62
N GLU A 128 14.36 12.77 11.33
CA GLU A 128 15.58 12.00 11.58
C GLU A 128 15.92 11.96 13.08
N ALA A 129 15.56 13.01 13.84
CA ALA A 129 15.61 13.00 15.29
C ALA A 129 14.79 11.85 15.91
N CYS A 130 13.63 11.50 15.33
CA CYS A 130 12.85 10.34 15.77
C CYS A 130 13.65 9.03 15.65
N CYS A 131 14.28 8.80 14.50
CA CYS A 131 15.11 7.61 14.28
C CYS A 131 16.29 7.56 15.26
N LEU A 132 16.99 8.68 15.47
CA LEU A 132 18.10 8.75 16.41
C LEU A 132 17.65 8.46 17.84
N ALA A 133 16.55 9.05 18.29
CA ALA A 133 16.02 8.85 19.65
C ALA A 133 15.62 7.39 19.89
N LEU A 134 14.92 6.74 18.95
CA LEU A 134 14.60 5.31 19.02
C LEU A 134 15.87 4.45 19.04
N ALA A 135 16.81 4.73 18.15
CA ALA A 135 18.05 3.97 18.05
C ALA A 135 18.88 4.06 19.34
N LEU A 136 18.98 5.26 19.93
CA LEU A 136 19.68 5.50 21.19
C LEU A 136 18.99 4.84 22.39
N ASP A 137 17.65 4.79 22.42
CA ASP A 137 16.91 4.07 23.47
C ASP A 137 17.13 2.55 23.37
N LEU A 138 17.01 1.99 22.16
CA LEU A 138 17.24 0.57 21.88
C LEU A 138 18.67 0.13 22.20
N THR A 139 19.65 0.98 21.92
CA THR A 139 21.09 0.70 22.12
C THR A 139 21.67 1.31 23.40
N ARG A 140 20.81 1.79 24.30
CA ARG A 140 21.17 2.59 25.48
C ARG A 140 22.42 2.09 26.24
N PRO A 141 22.53 0.79 26.61
CA PRO A 141 23.68 0.28 27.37
C PRO A 141 25.00 0.20 26.59
N TRP A 142 24.94 0.20 25.26
CA TRP A 142 26.10 -0.01 24.38
C TRP A 142 26.60 1.28 23.76
N ILE A 143 25.71 2.24 23.51
CA ILE A 143 26.06 3.51 22.85
C ILE A 143 25.86 4.68 23.81
N TRP A 144 24.61 5.10 24.08
CA TRP A 144 24.34 6.33 24.82
C TRP A 144 25.04 6.40 26.19
N ASP A 145 24.95 5.35 27.02
CA ASP A 145 25.54 5.36 28.35
C ASP A 145 27.09 5.43 28.33
N ARG A 146 27.70 5.14 27.18
CA ARG A 146 29.15 5.14 26.95
C ARG A 146 29.66 6.37 26.19
N LEU A 147 28.76 7.19 25.65
CA LEU A 147 29.14 8.46 25.03
C LEU A 147 29.76 9.39 26.06
N GLU A 148 30.71 10.22 25.61
CA GLU A 148 31.24 11.29 26.44
C GLU A 148 30.12 12.22 26.92
N GLU A 149 30.26 12.71 28.16
CA GLU A 149 29.28 13.64 28.74
C GLU A 149 29.10 14.90 27.90
N SER A 150 30.17 15.37 27.25
CA SER A 150 30.11 16.52 26.35
C SER A 150 29.21 16.26 25.14
N THR A 151 29.29 15.06 24.56
CA THR A 151 28.48 14.62 23.43
C THR A 151 27.03 14.41 23.84
N ARG A 152 26.78 13.75 24.98
CA ARG A 152 25.42 13.58 25.50
C ARG A 152 24.71 14.91 25.69
N ARG A 153 25.36 15.88 26.34
CA ARG A 153 24.79 17.22 26.53
C ARG A 153 24.44 17.89 25.19
N ARG A 154 25.33 17.82 24.20
CA ARG A 154 25.07 18.40 22.87
C ARG A 154 23.93 17.70 22.13
N LEU A 155 23.82 16.38 22.25
CA LEU A 155 22.69 15.62 21.71
C LEU A 155 21.38 16.02 22.39
N VAL A 156 21.35 16.13 23.73
CA VAL A 156 20.16 16.60 24.45
C VAL A 156 19.78 18.00 23.99
N ASP A 157 20.73 18.92 23.87
CA ASP A 157 20.46 20.29 23.44
C ASP A 157 19.97 20.35 21.98
N TRP A 158 20.48 19.48 21.10
CA TRP A 158 20.00 19.35 19.71
C TRP A 158 18.58 18.78 19.66
N PHE A 159 18.27 17.74 20.43
CA PHE A 159 16.91 17.19 20.53
C PHE A 159 15.92 18.16 21.15
N ALA A 160 16.31 18.91 22.19
CA ALA A 160 15.46 19.85 22.89
C ALA A 160 14.91 20.96 22.00
N GLU A 161 15.53 21.21 20.84
CA GLU A 161 15.01 22.15 19.83
C GLU A 161 13.61 21.80 19.30
N VAL A 162 13.12 20.55 19.48
CA VAL A 162 11.75 20.21 19.08
C VAL A 162 10.69 20.82 20.01
N ILE A 163 11.06 21.09 21.28
CA ILE A 163 10.13 21.55 22.32
C ILE A 163 9.59 22.94 21.97
N GLY A 164 8.27 23.09 22.03
CA GLY A 164 7.56 24.32 21.72
C GLY A 164 7.48 24.66 20.24
N THR A 165 8.03 23.83 19.34
CA THR A 165 7.98 24.08 17.89
C THR A 165 6.71 23.54 17.24
N SER A 166 6.31 24.12 16.11
CA SER A 166 5.14 23.66 15.36
C SER A 166 5.39 22.33 14.65
N TYR A 167 4.40 21.44 14.71
CA TYR A 167 4.33 20.19 13.95
C TYR A 167 3.00 20.16 13.19
N PRO A 168 2.98 19.74 11.91
CA PRO A 168 1.72 19.53 11.21
C PRO A 168 0.89 18.45 11.95
N PRO A 169 -0.45 18.57 12.02
CA PRO A 169 -1.32 17.66 12.76
C PRO A 169 -1.57 16.36 11.98
N VAL A 170 -0.50 15.65 11.71
CA VAL A 170 -0.39 14.43 10.88
C VAL A 170 0.60 13.48 11.58
N ASN A 171 1.03 12.41 10.91
CA ASN A 171 2.03 11.46 11.38
C ASN A 171 3.28 12.08 12.03
N TRP A 172 3.62 13.32 11.67
CA TRP A 172 4.70 14.12 12.25
C TRP A 172 4.67 14.22 13.77
N VAL A 173 3.51 14.15 14.40
CA VAL A 173 3.40 14.19 15.87
C VAL A 173 4.18 13.05 16.54
N TRP A 174 4.27 11.88 15.90
CA TRP A 174 5.06 10.77 16.43
C TRP A 174 6.56 11.05 16.44
N PHE A 175 7.06 11.86 15.52
CA PHE A 175 8.47 12.24 15.52
C PHE A 175 8.83 13.07 16.76
N ARG A 176 7.90 13.92 17.22
CA ARG A 176 8.09 14.68 18.46
C ARG A 176 7.85 13.82 19.70
N ILE A 177 6.77 13.04 19.76
CA ILE A 177 6.46 12.16 20.92
C ILE A 177 7.66 11.29 21.31
N ILE A 178 8.28 10.63 20.32
CA ILE A 178 9.45 9.79 20.53
C ILE A 178 10.63 10.59 21.10
N VAL A 179 10.96 11.73 20.52
CA VAL A 179 12.09 12.58 20.97
C VAL A 179 11.85 13.08 22.39
N LEU A 180 10.64 13.56 22.70
CA LEU A 180 10.27 14.05 24.03
C LEU A 180 10.33 12.93 25.08
N THR A 181 9.88 11.72 24.72
CA THR A 181 9.97 10.54 25.59
C THR A 181 11.43 10.16 25.86
N PHE A 182 12.29 10.22 24.85
CA PHE A 182 13.72 9.97 25.02
C PHE A 182 14.38 11.02 25.92
N LEU A 183 14.16 12.31 25.66
CA LEU A 183 14.65 13.43 26.48
C LEU A 183 14.32 13.24 27.96
N ARG A 184 13.07 12.88 28.24
CA ARG A 184 12.59 12.63 29.61
C ARG A 184 13.27 11.44 30.30
N SER A 185 13.78 10.49 29.53
CA SER A 185 14.51 9.33 30.07
C SER A 185 16.00 9.57 30.32
N VAL A 186 16.55 10.71 29.87
CA VAL A 186 18.02 10.93 29.84
C VAL A 186 18.50 12.18 30.55
N ASP A 187 17.61 13.13 30.85
CA ASP A 187 18.01 14.43 31.41
C ASP A 187 16.94 14.97 32.38
N ASP A 188 17.39 15.30 33.61
CA ASP A 188 16.53 15.76 34.70
C ASP A 188 15.89 17.14 34.44
N ARG A 189 16.39 17.93 33.48
CA ARG A 189 15.76 19.20 33.06
C ARG A 189 14.30 19.01 32.64
N PHE A 190 13.96 17.83 32.15
CA PHE A 190 12.63 17.50 31.64
C PHE A 190 11.75 16.75 32.64
N ALA A 191 12.22 16.56 33.88
CA ALA A 191 11.43 15.95 34.94
C ALA A 191 10.56 16.99 35.68
N THR A 192 11.09 18.20 35.92
CA THR A 192 10.38 19.28 36.63
C THR A 192 10.75 20.66 36.10
N GLY A 193 9.89 21.67 36.34
CA GLY A 193 10.15 23.06 35.95
C GLY A 193 9.56 23.47 34.59
N PRO A 194 9.94 24.64 34.06
CA PRO A 194 9.31 25.21 32.86
C PRO A 194 9.48 24.35 31.60
N ASP A 195 10.67 23.79 31.37
CA ASP A 195 10.94 22.97 30.19
C ASP A 195 10.16 21.64 30.24
N ALA A 196 10.06 21.03 31.43
CA ALA A 196 9.23 19.85 31.67
C ALA A 196 7.74 20.15 31.42
N ALA A 197 7.25 21.33 31.79
CA ALA A 197 5.87 21.74 31.54
C ALA A 197 5.58 21.91 30.03
N LEU A 198 6.46 22.58 29.28
CA LEU A 198 6.32 22.73 27.83
C LEU A 198 6.38 21.38 27.09
N LEU A 199 7.31 20.52 27.50
CA LEU A 199 7.41 19.16 26.97
C LEU A 199 6.12 18.36 27.22
N ARG A 200 5.55 18.47 28.43
CA ARG A 200 4.29 17.84 28.77
C ARG A 200 3.14 18.36 27.91
N ASP A 201 3.01 19.67 27.75
CA ASP A 201 1.98 20.30 26.92
C ASP A 201 2.06 19.83 25.46
N ASP A 202 3.29 19.66 24.94
CA ASP A 202 3.50 19.14 23.60
C ASP A 202 3.13 17.66 23.46
N LEU A 203 3.49 16.82 24.44
CA LEU A 203 3.09 15.40 24.47
C LEU A 203 1.57 15.25 24.52
N GLU A 204 0.88 15.99 25.40
CA GLU A 204 -0.58 15.93 25.53
C GLU A 204 -1.26 16.35 24.23
N ARG A 205 -0.77 17.40 23.58
CA ARG A 205 -1.28 17.86 22.27
C ARG A 205 -1.08 16.80 21.19
N ASP A 206 0.11 16.23 21.09
CA ASP A 206 0.47 15.29 20.04
C ASP A 206 -0.25 13.95 20.18
N LEU A 207 -0.40 13.46 21.41
CA LEU A 207 -1.20 12.27 21.70
C LEU A 207 -2.68 12.50 21.36
N ALA A 208 -3.22 13.69 21.64
CA ALA A 208 -4.58 14.05 21.22
C ALA A 208 -4.74 14.08 19.70
N VAL A 209 -3.73 14.59 18.96
CA VAL A 209 -3.73 14.54 17.48
C VAL A 209 -3.69 13.09 16.99
N HIS A 210 -2.84 12.23 17.56
CA HIS A 210 -2.82 10.81 17.23
C HIS A 210 -4.21 10.16 17.38
N GLU A 211 -4.88 10.41 18.51
CA GLU A 211 -6.21 9.88 18.76
C GLU A 211 -7.24 10.42 17.75
N SER A 212 -7.13 11.68 17.31
CA SER A 212 -8.00 12.26 16.28
C SER A 212 -7.84 11.61 14.89
N CYS A 213 -6.68 10.98 14.63
CA CYS A 213 -6.40 10.29 13.37
C CYS A 213 -6.95 8.85 13.34
N ALA A 214 -7.26 8.26 14.49
CA ALA A 214 -7.73 6.88 14.62
C ALA A 214 -9.13 6.67 14.02
N ARG A 215 -9.32 5.54 13.34
CA ARG A 215 -10.60 5.09 12.77
C ARG A 215 -10.92 3.70 13.31
N GLU A 216 -12.10 3.20 12.94
CA GLU A 216 -12.53 1.85 13.29
C GLU A 216 -11.57 0.78 12.73
N GLY A 217 -11.57 -0.42 13.31
CA GLY A 217 -10.77 -1.55 12.79
C GLY A 217 -9.25 -1.35 12.89
N GLY A 218 -8.77 -0.37 13.67
CA GLY A 218 -7.33 -0.10 13.80
C GLY A 218 -6.73 0.72 12.66
N TRP A 219 -7.53 1.17 11.71
CA TRP A 219 -7.11 2.05 10.64
C TRP A 219 -6.86 3.48 11.11
N PHE A 220 -6.07 4.23 10.34
CA PHE A 220 -5.81 5.65 10.57
C PHE A 220 -6.01 6.44 9.29
N ARG A 221 -6.42 7.69 9.45
CA ARG A 221 -6.45 8.68 8.38
C ARG A 221 -5.50 9.80 8.74
N ASP A 222 -4.51 10.03 7.89
CA ASP A 222 -3.47 11.00 8.18
C ASP A 222 -3.93 12.43 7.85
N GLY A 223 -4.24 13.19 8.89
CA GLY A 223 -4.77 14.53 8.75
C GLY A 223 -6.24 14.58 8.27
N PRO A 224 -6.67 15.74 7.71
CA PRO A 224 -8.08 16.00 7.45
C PRO A 224 -8.61 15.30 6.20
N THR A 225 -7.78 15.05 5.18
CA THR A 225 -8.18 14.45 3.89
C THR A 225 -8.40 12.95 4.02
N ARG A 226 -9.04 12.31 3.03
CA ARG A 226 -9.22 10.85 2.97
C ARG A 226 -7.94 10.13 2.55
N ALA A 227 -6.87 10.30 3.32
CA ALA A 227 -5.56 9.65 3.16
C ALA A 227 -5.47 8.40 4.04
N VAL A 228 -6.03 7.29 3.55
CA VAL A 228 -5.89 5.96 4.17
C VAL A 228 -4.98 5.14 3.26
N ASP A 229 -3.82 4.75 3.78
CA ASP A 229 -2.82 3.99 3.04
C ASP A 229 -1.99 3.10 3.97
N HIS A 230 -1.09 2.32 3.38
CA HIS A 230 -0.17 1.46 4.12
C HIS A 230 0.90 2.26 4.90
N TYR A 231 1.24 3.50 4.52
CA TYR A 231 2.20 4.32 5.28
C TYR A 231 1.68 4.61 6.69
N ASN A 232 0.38 4.87 6.83
CA ASN A 232 -0.25 5.15 8.11
C ASN A 232 0.02 4.07 9.16
N THR A 233 0.33 2.87 8.73
CA THR A 233 0.45 1.67 9.55
C THR A 233 1.79 1.65 10.28
N TRP A 234 2.90 1.94 9.59
CA TRP A 234 4.19 2.05 10.25
C TRP A 234 4.35 3.35 11.06
N ALA A 235 3.58 4.40 10.75
CA ALA A 235 3.62 5.62 11.55
C ALA A 235 2.68 5.55 12.77
N PHE A 236 1.40 5.20 12.57
CA PHE A 236 0.38 5.27 13.63
C PHE A 236 0.11 3.96 14.35
N SER A 237 0.68 2.83 13.91
CA SER A 237 0.61 1.55 14.65
C SER A 237 1.97 1.12 15.20
N LEU A 238 3.02 1.14 14.37
CA LEU A 238 4.36 0.70 14.80
C LEU A 238 5.04 1.69 15.76
N LEU A 239 5.08 3.00 15.48
CA LEU A 239 5.71 3.98 16.39
C LEU A 239 5.07 3.98 17.80
N PRO A 240 3.73 3.96 17.97
CA PRO A 240 3.13 3.78 19.30
C PRO A 240 3.55 2.46 19.96
N THR A 241 3.68 1.37 19.20
CA THR A 241 4.14 0.08 19.75
C THR A 241 5.58 0.16 20.25
N LEU A 242 6.46 0.85 19.53
CA LEU A 242 7.85 1.08 19.95
C LEU A 242 7.92 2.05 21.14
N TRP A 243 7.16 3.14 21.08
CA TRP A 243 7.05 4.13 22.14
C TRP A 243 6.66 3.50 23.47
N LEU A 244 5.66 2.61 23.48
CA LEU A 244 5.24 1.90 24.69
C LEU A 244 6.33 0.97 25.28
N ARG A 245 7.40 0.68 24.53
CA ARG A 245 8.55 -0.11 24.97
C ARG A 245 9.75 0.74 25.37
N MET A 246 9.71 2.05 25.11
CA MET A 246 10.81 2.96 25.47
C MET A 246 10.95 3.09 26.98
N ARG A 247 12.18 3.29 27.44
CA ARG A 247 12.48 3.45 28.87
C ARG A 247 11.77 4.66 29.49
N GLY A 248 11.61 5.73 28.70
CA GLY A 248 10.94 6.96 29.10
C GLY A 248 9.44 6.81 29.41
N THR A 249 8.82 5.73 28.95
CA THR A 249 7.38 5.53 29.07
C THR A 249 6.95 5.21 30.50
N ASP A 250 7.81 4.60 31.31
CA ASP A 250 7.54 4.38 32.74
C ASP A 250 7.34 5.72 33.46
N GLN A 251 8.19 6.72 33.21
CA GLN A 251 8.03 8.06 33.79
C GLN A 251 6.80 8.80 33.24
N LEU A 252 6.38 8.52 32.00
CA LEU A 252 5.13 9.07 31.45
C LEU A 252 3.90 8.43 32.11
N ALA A 253 3.97 7.15 32.46
CA ALA A 253 2.92 6.46 33.19
C ALA A 253 2.77 6.98 34.63
N GLU A 254 3.89 7.26 35.32
CA GLU A 254 3.90 7.91 36.63
C GLU A 254 3.21 9.29 36.61
N ASP A 255 3.37 10.02 35.51
CA ASP A 255 2.73 11.33 35.27
C ASP A 255 1.26 11.26 34.84
N GLY A 256 0.74 10.06 34.58
CA GLY A 256 -0.61 9.82 34.07
C GLY A 256 -0.79 10.18 32.59
N LEU A 257 0.29 10.38 31.82
CA LEU A 257 0.24 10.66 30.38
C LEU A 257 0.01 9.40 29.54
N VAL A 258 0.37 8.25 30.09
CA VAL A 258 0.14 6.93 29.47
C VAL A 258 -0.50 6.03 30.50
N THR A 259 -1.63 5.44 30.15
CA THR A 259 -2.33 4.50 31.02
C THR A 259 -2.28 3.09 30.46
N MET A 260 -2.54 2.10 31.32
CA MET A 260 -2.74 0.71 30.87
C MET A 260 -3.88 0.60 29.83
N ALA A 261 -4.90 1.45 29.94
CA ALA A 261 -6.00 1.47 28.98
C ALA A 261 -5.55 1.93 27.59
N ASP A 262 -4.62 2.89 27.52
CA ASP A 262 -4.01 3.32 26.25
C ASP A 262 -3.19 2.19 25.64
N SER A 263 -2.36 1.52 26.43
CA SER A 263 -1.57 0.36 25.98
C SER A 263 -2.44 -0.77 25.40
N ILE A 264 -3.56 -1.08 26.06
CA ILE A 264 -4.53 -2.07 25.55
C ILE A 264 -5.17 -1.56 24.26
N ARG A 265 -5.59 -0.29 24.21
CA ARG A 265 -6.22 0.31 23.02
C ARG A 265 -5.30 0.28 21.80
N HIS A 266 -4.02 0.64 21.95
CA HIS A 266 -3.05 0.56 20.85
C HIS A 266 -2.83 -0.87 20.39
N ARG A 267 -2.75 -1.83 21.32
CA ARG A 267 -2.61 -3.26 21.01
C ARG A 267 -3.82 -3.81 20.24
N GLU A 268 -5.04 -3.45 20.62
CA GLU A 268 -6.25 -3.86 19.91
C GLU A 268 -6.34 -3.26 18.50
N ARG A 269 -5.96 -1.98 18.34
CA ARG A 269 -5.86 -1.34 17.02
C ARG A 269 -4.84 -2.06 16.14
N ALA A 270 -3.65 -2.36 16.66
CA ALA A 270 -2.62 -3.10 15.93
C ALA A 270 -3.11 -4.51 15.53
N ALA A 271 -3.87 -5.19 16.40
CA ALA A 271 -4.41 -6.51 16.10
C ALA A 271 -5.41 -6.49 14.94
N HIS A 272 -6.40 -5.59 14.98
CA HIS A 272 -7.39 -5.48 13.91
C HIS A 272 -6.77 -5.06 12.59
N PHE A 273 -5.93 -4.03 12.60
CA PHE A 273 -5.27 -3.57 11.38
C PHE A 273 -4.39 -4.67 10.76
N THR A 274 -3.58 -5.36 11.56
CA THR A 274 -2.67 -6.38 11.05
C THR A 274 -3.43 -7.57 10.46
N ALA A 275 -4.62 -7.90 10.99
CA ALA A 275 -5.48 -8.92 10.39
C ALA A 275 -5.91 -8.53 8.97
N ASP A 276 -6.30 -7.27 8.75
CA ASP A 276 -6.60 -6.74 7.41
C ASP A 276 -5.34 -6.71 6.53
N ALA A 277 -4.21 -6.27 7.07
CA ALA A 277 -2.94 -6.17 6.34
C ALA A 277 -2.45 -7.52 5.78
N LEU A 278 -2.62 -8.61 6.53
CA LEU A 278 -2.34 -9.97 6.05
C LEU A 278 -3.13 -10.30 4.77
N GLY A 279 -4.33 -9.74 4.65
CA GLY A 279 -5.22 -9.88 3.49
C GLY A 279 -4.83 -9.01 2.28
N LEU A 280 -3.80 -8.17 2.41
CA LEU A 280 -3.34 -7.23 1.37
C LEU A 280 -1.98 -7.61 0.76
N VAL A 281 -1.44 -8.79 1.10
CA VAL A 281 -0.17 -9.31 0.59
C VAL A 281 -0.43 -10.39 -0.47
N GLY A 282 0.20 -10.25 -1.64
CA GLY A 282 0.17 -11.24 -2.72
C GLY A 282 0.90 -12.53 -2.37
N SER A 283 0.58 -13.64 -3.03
CA SER A 283 1.26 -14.93 -2.77
C SER A 283 2.75 -14.90 -3.13
N ASP A 284 3.16 -14.01 -4.02
CA ASP A 284 4.56 -13.76 -4.37
C ASP A 284 5.29 -12.88 -3.33
N GLY A 285 4.58 -12.47 -2.26
CA GLY A 285 5.05 -11.56 -1.23
C GLY A 285 4.91 -10.08 -1.60
N GLY A 286 4.31 -9.73 -2.74
CA GLY A 286 4.16 -8.34 -3.17
C GLY A 286 3.21 -7.57 -2.25
N PRO A 287 3.62 -6.41 -1.69
CA PRO A 287 2.72 -5.53 -0.99
C PRO A 287 1.80 -4.79 -1.97
N LEU A 288 0.65 -4.32 -1.49
CA LEU A 288 -0.25 -3.48 -2.28
C LEU A 288 0.43 -2.16 -2.67
N MET A 289 0.45 -1.84 -3.97
CA MET A 289 1.01 -0.58 -4.48
C MET A 289 -0.03 0.54 -4.46
N GLN A 290 -0.35 1.06 -3.27
CA GLN A 290 -1.30 2.15 -3.06
C GLN A 290 -0.80 3.12 -1.99
N GLY A 291 -0.95 4.42 -2.21
CA GLY A 291 -0.56 5.47 -1.27
C GLY A 291 0.88 5.96 -1.40
N ARG A 292 1.26 6.90 -0.53
CA ARG A 292 2.54 7.62 -0.58
C ARG A 292 3.75 6.81 -0.12
N SER A 293 4.94 7.34 -0.39
CA SER A 293 6.24 6.87 0.15
C SER A 293 6.57 5.40 -0.14
N LEU A 294 6.06 4.85 -1.23
CA LEU A 294 6.31 3.49 -1.68
C LEU A 294 7.81 3.16 -1.82
N ILE A 295 8.67 4.14 -2.10
CA ILE A 295 10.13 3.94 -2.22
C ILE A 295 10.79 3.30 -0.98
N TYR A 296 10.10 3.24 0.16
CA TYR A 296 10.56 2.60 1.40
C TYR A 296 10.46 1.06 1.40
N ARG A 297 9.78 0.46 0.40
CA ARG A 297 9.80 -0.98 0.09
C ARG A 297 9.55 -1.88 1.30
N MET A 298 10.61 -2.44 1.90
CA MET A 298 10.57 -3.36 3.04
C MET A 298 9.92 -2.74 4.28
N ALA A 299 9.75 -1.41 4.35
CA ALA A 299 8.92 -0.79 5.37
C ALA A 299 7.50 -1.39 5.40
N SER A 300 6.99 -1.94 4.29
CA SER A 300 5.70 -2.67 4.24
C SER A 300 5.60 -3.83 5.23
N ALA A 301 6.73 -4.39 5.69
CA ALA A 301 6.76 -5.48 6.66
C ALA A 301 6.54 -5.00 8.11
N ALA A 302 6.62 -3.68 8.34
CA ALA A 302 6.53 -3.07 9.66
C ALA A 302 5.28 -3.47 10.47
N PRO A 303 4.06 -3.58 9.90
CA PRO A 303 2.89 -3.96 10.68
C PRO A 303 3.00 -5.36 11.27
N PHE A 304 3.57 -6.32 10.53
CA PHE A 304 3.70 -7.69 10.98
C PHE A 304 4.70 -7.79 12.14
N TRP A 305 5.81 -7.05 12.06
CA TRP A 305 6.76 -6.95 13.16
C TRP A 305 6.22 -6.15 14.34
N GLY A 306 5.48 -5.07 14.08
CA GLY A 306 4.80 -4.30 15.10
C GLY A 306 3.82 -5.16 15.90
N ALA A 307 3.04 -6.00 15.24
CA ALA A 307 2.14 -6.94 15.91
C ALA A 307 2.90 -7.93 16.82
N ALA A 308 4.01 -8.48 16.35
CA ALA A 308 4.86 -9.34 17.16
C ALA A 308 5.46 -8.59 18.36
N LEU A 309 5.98 -7.37 18.17
CA LEU A 309 6.52 -6.50 19.23
C LEU A 309 5.47 -6.07 20.26
N ALA A 310 4.20 -6.02 19.86
CA ALA A 310 3.05 -5.75 20.73
C ALA A 310 2.58 -6.99 21.53
N GLY A 311 3.23 -8.15 21.35
CA GLY A 311 2.91 -9.41 22.02
C GLY A 311 1.67 -10.12 21.46
N LEU A 312 1.26 -9.81 20.23
CA LEU A 312 0.06 -10.41 19.62
C LEU A 312 0.28 -11.83 19.08
N ALA A 313 1.55 -12.24 18.96
CA ALA A 313 1.99 -13.52 18.41
C ALA A 313 2.39 -14.54 19.49
N GLU A 314 2.18 -14.21 20.77
CA GLU A 314 2.66 -14.97 21.92
C GLU A 314 1.52 -15.69 22.68
N GLY A 315 1.88 -16.67 23.51
CA GLY A 315 0.95 -17.41 24.38
C GLY A 315 0.32 -18.64 23.74
N GLY A 316 -0.45 -19.40 24.52
CA GLY A 316 -1.09 -20.66 24.07
C GLY A 316 -2.25 -20.47 23.07
N SER A 317 -2.78 -19.25 22.98
CA SER A 317 -3.83 -18.85 22.03
C SER A 317 -3.50 -17.44 21.52
N PRO A 318 -2.52 -17.30 20.60
CA PRO A 318 -2.09 -15.99 20.12
C PRO A 318 -3.22 -15.31 19.35
N ARG A 319 -3.27 -13.97 19.41
CA ARG A 319 -4.29 -13.17 18.70
C ARG A 319 -4.05 -13.18 17.19
N LEU A 320 -2.78 -13.26 16.78
CA LEU A 320 -2.34 -13.37 15.38
C LEU A 320 -1.36 -14.53 15.26
N SER A 321 -1.44 -15.29 14.17
CA SER A 321 -0.54 -16.43 13.95
C SER A 321 0.91 -15.96 13.76
N PRO A 322 1.88 -16.39 14.61
CA PRO A 322 3.29 -16.06 14.39
C PRO A 322 3.80 -16.55 13.03
N GLY A 323 3.33 -17.72 12.57
CA GLY A 323 3.69 -18.28 11.27
C GLY A 323 3.19 -17.44 10.10
N GLN A 324 1.99 -16.86 10.19
CA GLN A 324 1.45 -15.95 9.16
C GLN A 324 2.17 -14.60 9.17
N LEU A 325 2.48 -14.05 10.36
CA LEU A 325 3.26 -12.81 10.47
C LEU A 325 4.65 -12.98 9.85
N ARG A 326 5.35 -14.08 10.16
CA ARG A 326 6.66 -14.42 9.56
C ARG A 326 6.55 -14.57 8.05
N ARG A 327 5.53 -15.29 7.57
CA ARG A 327 5.29 -15.51 6.13
C ARG A 327 5.07 -14.21 5.37
N ALA A 328 4.30 -13.28 5.92
CA ALA A 328 4.00 -12.00 5.28
C ALA A 328 5.25 -11.15 5.16
N ALA A 329 5.92 -10.88 6.29
CA ALA A 329 7.13 -10.06 6.32
C ALA A 329 8.27 -10.67 5.49
N SER A 330 8.56 -11.97 5.66
CA SER A 330 9.60 -12.65 4.89
C SER A 330 9.22 -12.78 3.42
N GLY A 331 7.92 -12.81 3.11
CA GLY A 331 7.40 -12.74 1.76
C GLY A 331 7.79 -11.44 1.07
N GLU A 332 7.56 -10.30 1.72
CA GLU A 332 7.92 -8.99 1.19
C GLU A 332 9.43 -8.82 1.02
N LEU A 333 10.24 -9.27 1.99
CA LEU A 333 11.69 -9.28 1.83
C LEU A 333 12.10 -10.14 0.62
N ALA A 334 11.58 -11.36 0.51
CA ALA A 334 11.87 -12.25 -0.60
C ALA A 334 11.40 -11.66 -1.95
N HIS A 335 10.27 -10.96 -1.97
CA HIS A 335 9.72 -10.29 -3.16
C HIS A 335 10.71 -9.28 -3.75
N PHE A 336 11.30 -8.44 -2.90
CA PHE A 336 12.31 -7.46 -3.30
C PHE A 336 13.66 -8.11 -3.64
N LEU A 337 14.13 -9.06 -2.83
CA LEU A 337 15.40 -9.78 -3.08
C LEU A 337 15.39 -10.52 -4.42
N ARG A 338 14.31 -11.24 -4.76
CA ARG A 338 14.16 -11.94 -6.06
C ARG A 338 14.19 -11.00 -7.26
N ARG A 339 13.91 -9.72 -7.04
CA ARG A 339 13.86 -8.67 -8.06
C ARG A 339 15.13 -7.81 -8.10
N GLY A 340 16.18 -8.20 -7.36
CA GLY A 340 17.46 -7.52 -7.38
C GLY A 340 17.48 -6.22 -6.60
N VAL A 341 16.73 -6.14 -5.50
CA VAL A 341 16.86 -5.09 -4.48
C VAL A 341 17.57 -5.67 -3.27
N PRO A 342 18.62 -5.04 -2.71
CA PRO A 342 19.24 -3.77 -3.15
C PRO A 342 19.96 -3.89 -4.51
N ASP A 343 20.44 -2.79 -5.07
CA ASP A 343 21.12 -2.83 -6.37
C ASP A 343 22.49 -3.56 -6.35
N GLY A 344 23.22 -3.49 -7.47
CA GLY A 344 24.53 -4.14 -7.63
C GLY A 344 25.61 -3.63 -6.66
N ASP A 345 25.45 -2.43 -6.11
CA ASP A 345 26.35 -1.84 -5.11
C ASP A 345 25.86 -2.11 -3.67
N GLY A 346 24.75 -2.83 -3.51
CA GLY A 346 24.14 -3.13 -2.22
C GLY A 346 23.33 -1.96 -1.66
N LEU A 347 22.98 -0.95 -2.47
CA LEU A 347 22.24 0.24 -2.06
C LEU A 347 20.74 0.15 -2.36
N LEU A 348 19.94 0.77 -1.50
CA LEU A 348 18.51 0.99 -1.77
C LEU A 348 18.34 2.25 -2.62
N THR A 349 17.84 2.10 -3.85
CA THR A 349 17.70 3.21 -4.80
C THR A 349 16.43 4.03 -4.57
N LEU A 350 16.37 5.26 -5.09
CA LEU A 350 15.11 5.99 -5.25
C LEU A 350 14.25 5.32 -6.34
N GLY A 351 13.34 4.43 -5.97
CA GLY A 351 12.50 3.66 -6.89
C GLY A 351 11.82 2.46 -6.22
N TRP A 352 11.42 1.46 -7.00
CA TRP A 352 10.72 0.26 -6.51
C TRP A 352 11.56 -1.02 -6.66
N PHE A 353 11.72 -1.58 -7.87
CA PHE A 353 12.66 -2.70 -8.08
C PHE A 353 14.04 -2.25 -8.57
N HIS A 354 14.08 -1.11 -9.24
CA HIS A 354 15.28 -0.47 -9.76
C HIS A 354 15.17 1.04 -9.50
N ALA A 355 16.23 1.79 -9.84
CA ALA A 355 16.21 3.24 -9.73
C ALA A 355 15.13 3.83 -10.66
N TYR A 356 14.16 4.51 -10.06
CA TYR A 356 13.09 5.24 -10.74
C TYR A 356 12.82 6.54 -9.94
N PRO A 357 13.71 7.55 -10.04
CA PRO A 357 13.63 8.76 -9.20
C PRO A 357 12.32 9.54 -9.38
N ARG A 358 11.63 9.33 -10.50
CA ARG A 358 10.32 9.90 -10.84
C ARG A 358 9.18 9.49 -9.89
N MET A 359 9.34 8.44 -9.09
CA MET A 359 8.38 8.03 -8.05
C MET A 359 8.59 8.77 -6.73
N ALA A 360 9.74 9.44 -6.56
CA ALA A 360 10.10 10.11 -5.33
C ALA A 360 9.21 11.33 -5.09
N GLN A 361 8.73 11.50 -3.87
CA GLN A 361 8.14 12.76 -3.43
C GLN A 361 9.23 13.80 -3.19
N SER A 362 8.89 15.08 -3.19
CA SER A 362 9.81 16.21 -3.05
C SER A 362 10.70 16.19 -1.79
N TYR A 363 10.21 15.57 -0.71
CA TYR A 363 10.97 15.37 0.52
C TYR A 363 11.92 14.16 0.48
N SER A 364 11.93 13.40 -0.60
CA SER A 364 12.70 12.16 -0.70
C SER A 364 14.07 12.41 -1.33
N GLY A 365 15.13 12.21 -0.54
CA GLY A 365 16.52 12.23 -0.98
C GLY A 365 17.13 10.82 -1.07
N PRO A 366 18.43 10.70 -1.40
CA PRO A 366 19.08 9.41 -1.58
C PRO A 366 19.09 8.51 -0.32
N GLY A 367 19.02 9.11 0.87
CA GLY A 367 18.88 8.41 2.16
C GLY A 367 17.48 7.85 2.41
N SER A 368 16.48 8.35 1.69
CA SER A 368 15.08 8.14 2.04
C SER A 368 14.64 6.67 1.97
N PRO A 369 15.07 5.88 0.96
CA PRO A 369 14.79 4.44 0.89
C PRO A 369 15.15 3.65 2.14
N TYR A 370 16.10 4.12 2.97
CA TYR A 370 16.50 3.45 4.21
C TYR A 370 15.48 3.58 5.34
N TRP A 371 14.36 4.28 5.14
CA TRP A 371 13.17 4.09 5.99
C TRP A 371 12.64 2.65 5.95
N ALA A 372 13.10 1.85 4.98
CA ALA A 372 13.04 0.39 4.99
C ALA A 372 13.45 -0.24 6.34
N SER A 373 14.26 0.45 7.15
CA SER A 373 14.64 0.03 8.51
C SER A 373 13.45 -0.31 9.41
N MET A 374 12.29 0.35 9.22
CA MET A 374 11.05 0.00 9.93
C MET A 374 10.63 -1.46 9.69
N GLY A 375 10.90 -1.97 8.50
CA GLY A 375 10.68 -3.36 8.11
C GLY A 375 11.63 -4.37 8.74
N PHE A 376 12.71 -3.92 9.40
CA PHE A 376 13.69 -4.79 10.06
C PHE A 376 13.54 -4.80 11.59
N LEU A 377 12.60 -4.04 12.16
CA LEU A 377 12.44 -3.94 13.61
C LEU A 377 12.00 -5.25 14.28
N GLY A 378 11.56 -6.25 13.51
CA GLY A 378 11.38 -7.62 14.01
C GLY A 378 12.68 -8.24 14.58
N LEU A 379 13.85 -7.74 14.16
CA LEU A 379 15.15 -8.19 14.67
C LEU A 379 15.39 -7.83 16.15
N ILE A 380 14.62 -6.88 16.71
CA ILE A 380 14.63 -6.58 18.15
C ILE A 380 14.24 -7.83 18.96
N LEU A 381 13.39 -8.71 18.40
CA LEU A 381 12.94 -9.93 19.05
C LEU A 381 14.05 -11.00 19.06
N PRO A 382 14.18 -11.76 20.17
CA PRO A 382 15.19 -12.80 20.29
C PRO A 382 14.92 -13.96 19.32
N GLY A 383 15.97 -14.73 18.98
CA GLY A 383 15.88 -15.80 17.98
C GLY A 383 14.94 -16.96 18.32
N ASP A 384 14.59 -17.14 19.60
CA ASP A 384 13.64 -18.15 20.08
C ASP A 384 12.19 -17.65 20.12
N HIS A 385 11.95 -16.35 19.90
CA HIS A 385 10.61 -15.76 19.85
C HIS A 385 9.69 -16.52 18.87
N PRO A 386 8.40 -16.74 19.17
CA PRO A 386 7.49 -17.52 18.32
C PRO A 386 7.46 -17.11 16.85
N VAL A 387 7.60 -15.82 16.54
CA VAL A 387 7.64 -15.33 15.15
C VAL A 387 8.87 -15.85 14.37
N TRP A 388 9.95 -16.23 15.04
CA TRP A 388 11.16 -16.77 14.42
C TRP A 388 11.24 -18.30 14.51
N SER A 389 10.63 -18.91 15.53
CA SER A 389 10.69 -20.35 15.77
C SER A 389 9.49 -21.13 15.22
N ALA A 390 8.32 -20.51 15.06
CA ALA A 390 7.16 -21.15 14.45
C ALA A 390 7.36 -21.37 12.93
N PRO A 391 6.85 -22.49 12.37
CA PRO A 391 6.81 -22.68 10.93
C PRO A 391 5.99 -21.59 10.23
N GLU A 392 6.42 -21.16 9.04
CA GLU A 392 5.58 -20.27 8.22
C GLU A 392 4.21 -20.91 7.91
N GLU A 393 3.17 -20.08 7.96
CA GLU A 393 1.80 -20.49 7.64
C GLU A 393 1.27 -19.69 6.45
N ALA A 394 0.38 -20.31 5.68
CA ALA A 394 -0.18 -19.71 4.47
C ALA A 394 -0.83 -18.34 4.71
N LEU A 395 -0.64 -17.41 3.78
CA LEU A 395 -1.36 -16.13 3.70
C LEU A 395 -2.84 -16.35 3.34
N PRO A 396 -3.73 -15.40 3.64
CA PRO A 396 -5.14 -15.47 3.24
C PRO A 396 -5.34 -15.80 1.76
N VAL A 397 -4.60 -15.15 0.86
CA VAL A 397 -4.68 -15.38 -0.61
C VAL A 397 -4.25 -16.79 -1.03
N GLU A 398 -3.46 -17.48 -0.21
CA GLU A 398 -2.95 -18.82 -0.49
C GLU A 398 -3.92 -19.93 -0.02
N LYS A 399 -4.86 -19.58 0.87
CA LYS A 399 -5.81 -20.52 1.49
C LYS A 399 -7.05 -20.74 0.64
N THR A 400 -7.75 -19.66 0.28
CA THR A 400 -9.04 -19.71 -0.43
C THR A 400 -9.29 -18.41 -1.17
N ASP A 401 -10.12 -18.49 -2.21
CA ASP A 401 -10.69 -17.30 -2.84
C ASP A 401 -11.60 -16.57 -1.85
N ALA A 402 -11.56 -15.25 -1.84
CA ALA A 402 -12.38 -14.42 -0.97
C ALA A 402 -12.61 -13.04 -1.57
N VAL A 403 -13.82 -12.51 -1.37
CA VAL A 403 -14.15 -11.10 -1.60
C VAL A 403 -14.69 -10.54 -0.29
N GLU A 404 -14.12 -9.43 0.17
CA GLU A 404 -14.53 -8.76 1.41
C GLU A 404 -14.54 -7.24 1.25
N THR A 405 -15.12 -6.53 2.22
CA THR A 405 -15.11 -5.08 2.27
C THR A 405 -14.27 -4.59 3.44
N LEU A 406 -13.53 -3.51 3.22
CA LEU A 406 -12.82 -2.76 4.26
C LEU A 406 -13.48 -1.37 4.39
N PRO A 407 -14.37 -1.16 5.37
CA PRO A 407 -15.23 0.03 5.41
C PRO A 407 -14.51 1.36 5.60
N VAL A 408 -13.42 1.38 6.36
CA VAL A 408 -12.67 2.63 6.61
C VAL A 408 -12.01 3.16 5.34
N PRO A 409 -11.16 2.39 4.63
CA PRO A 409 -10.61 2.84 3.35
C PRO A 409 -11.67 2.90 2.22
N GLY A 410 -12.82 2.23 2.41
CA GLY A 410 -13.88 2.15 1.41
C GLY A 410 -13.52 1.24 0.24
N TRP A 411 -12.93 0.10 0.57
CA TRP A 411 -12.41 -0.86 -0.39
C TRP A 411 -13.27 -2.12 -0.47
N ILE A 412 -13.31 -2.71 -1.66
CA ILE A 412 -13.54 -4.14 -1.84
C ILE A 412 -12.18 -4.79 -2.07
N VAL A 413 -11.88 -5.86 -1.34
CA VAL A 413 -10.66 -6.66 -1.51
C VAL A 413 -11.05 -8.01 -2.09
N SER A 414 -10.52 -8.33 -3.27
CA SER A 414 -10.66 -9.63 -3.91
C SER A 414 -9.32 -10.36 -3.93
N ARG A 415 -9.34 -11.61 -3.48
CA ARG A 415 -8.22 -12.53 -3.43
C ARG A 415 -8.57 -13.80 -4.19
N THR A 416 -7.68 -14.19 -5.09
CA THR A 416 -7.84 -15.40 -5.89
C THR A 416 -6.61 -16.27 -5.71
N ARG A 417 -6.82 -17.50 -5.24
CA ARG A 417 -5.76 -18.48 -4.96
C ARG A 417 -5.09 -18.99 -6.23
N ALA A 418 -5.83 -19.03 -7.34
CA ALA A 418 -5.35 -19.58 -8.61
C ALA A 418 -4.18 -18.77 -9.19
N ASP A 419 -4.24 -17.43 -9.10
CA ASP A 419 -3.15 -16.55 -9.51
C ASP A 419 -2.36 -15.95 -8.34
N GLY A 420 -2.91 -16.03 -7.13
CA GLY A 420 -2.27 -15.51 -5.93
C GLY A 420 -2.26 -13.98 -5.84
N LEU A 421 -3.13 -13.30 -6.60
CA LEU A 421 -3.24 -11.85 -6.67
C LEU A 421 -4.23 -11.31 -5.64
N VAL A 422 -3.91 -10.13 -5.09
CA VAL A 422 -4.86 -9.31 -4.33
C VAL A 422 -5.21 -8.08 -5.16
N ARG A 423 -6.52 -7.86 -5.34
CA ARG A 423 -7.09 -6.70 -6.04
C ARG A 423 -7.91 -5.90 -5.05
N VAL A 424 -7.78 -4.58 -5.12
CA VAL A 424 -8.51 -3.62 -4.32
C VAL A 424 -9.32 -2.76 -5.27
N VAL A 425 -10.63 -2.67 -5.07
CA VAL A 425 -11.52 -1.74 -5.77
C VAL A 425 -11.89 -0.60 -4.82
N ASN A 426 -11.69 0.64 -5.25
CA ASN A 426 -11.70 1.83 -4.40
C ASN A 426 -12.88 2.77 -4.67
N HIS A 427 -13.69 2.95 -3.62
CA HIS A 427 -14.78 3.92 -3.55
C HIS A 427 -14.72 4.72 -2.24
N GLY A 428 -13.55 4.90 -1.63
CA GLY A 428 -13.45 5.65 -0.37
C GLY A 428 -12.26 6.60 -0.28
N THR A 429 -11.03 6.09 -0.37
CA THR A 429 -9.82 6.92 -0.23
C THR A 429 -9.48 7.61 -1.55
N ASP A 430 -9.10 8.87 -1.49
CA ASP A 430 -8.67 9.65 -2.67
C ASP A 430 -7.71 10.80 -2.33
N HIS A 431 -7.28 10.90 -1.06
CA HIS A 431 -6.45 12.00 -0.56
C HIS A 431 -7.08 13.40 -0.75
N ALA A 432 -8.40 13.48 -0.84
CA ALA A 432 -9.17 14.72 -0.88
C ALA A 432 -10.37 14.66 0.09
N LEU A 433 -11.12 15.76 0.15
CA LEU A 433 -12.44 15.83 0.76
C LEU A 433 -13.53 15.74 -0.32
N PRO A 434 -14.72 15.20 0.01
CA PRO A 434 -15.89 15.30 -0.85
C PRO A 434 -16.11 16.69 -1.44
N GLY A 435 -16.40 16.74 -2.75
CA GLY A 435 -16.67 17.97 -3.50
C GLY A 435 -15.44 18.79 -3.89
N GLN A 436 -14.21 18.38 -3.53
CA GLN A 436 -13.01 19.04 -4.03
C GLN A 436 -12.72 18.64 -5.48
N LEU A 437 -12.45 19.63 -6.33
CA LEU A 437 -12.16 19.43 -7.75
C LEU A 437 -10.65 19.59 -8.00
N LEU A 438 -9.91 18.49 -7.88
CA LEU A 438 -8.45 18.40 -7.98
C LEU A 438 -8.06 17.37 -9.04
N ILE A 439 -6.83 17.42 -9.55
CA ILE A 439 -6.36 16.28 -10.34
C ILE A 439 -6.32 15.01 -9.48
N ASP A 440 -6.58 13.88 -10.11
CA ASP A 440 -6.49 12.57 -9.47
C ASP A 440 -5.05 12.25 -9.06
N SER A 441 -4.80 12.07 -7.77
CA SER A 441 -3.56 11.43 -7.32
C SER A 441 -3.56 9.97 -7.77
N PRO A 442 -2.62 9.51 -8.61
CA PRO A 442 -2.62 8.15 -9.15
C PRO A 442 -2.61 7.07 -8.06
N LEU A 443 -2.02 7.37 -6.91
CA LEU A 443 -1.87 6.44 -5.79
C LEU A 443 -3.05 6.44 -4.80
N TYR A 444 -4.07 7.29 -5.02
CA TYR A 444 -5.27 7.34 -4.18
C TYR A 444 -6.60 7.33 -4.96
N ALA A 445 -6.74 8.05 -6.07
CA ALA A 445 -8.04 8.28 -6.70
C ALA A 445 -8.50 7.21 -7.73
N ARG A 446 -7.64 6.27 -8.13
CA ARG A 446 -8.00 5.21 -9.10
C ARG A 446 -9.10 4.28 -8.56
N MET A 447 -9.87 3.69 -9.47
CA MET A 447 -10.90 2.68 -9.18
C MET A 447 -10.31 1.38 -8.67
N GLY A 448 -9.04 1.06 -8.98
CA GLY A 448 -8.45 -0.19 -8.52
C GLY A 448 -6.92 -0.18 -8.38
N TYR A 449 -6.44 -0.93 -7.40
CA TYR A 449 -5.03 -1.20 -7.07
C TYR A 449 -4.80 -2.70 -6.91
N SER A 450 -3.59 -3.19 -7.12
CA SER A 450 -3.27 -4.60 -6.90
C SER A 450 -1.84 -4.79 -6.40
N THR A 451 -1.52 -6.01 -6.01
CA THR A 451 -0.15 -6.42 -5.64
C THR A 451 0.76 -6.64 -6.85
N ALA A 452 0.27 -6.42 -8.08
CA ALA A 452 1.00 -6.73 -9.30
C ALA A 452 0.99 -5.61 -10.37
N THR A 453 0.19 -4.56 -10.20
CA THR A 453 0.05 -3.45 -11.15
C THR A 453 0.27 -2.11 -10.46
N CYS A 454 0.81 -1.14 -11.19
CA CYS A 454 1.03 0.22 -10.69
C CYS A 454 0.46 1.22 -11.72
N PRO A 455 -0.29 2.24 -11.29
CA PRO A 455 -0.72 3.31 -12.18
C PRO A 455 0.49 4.08 -12.73
N PRO A 456 0.34 4.79 -13.87
CA PRO A 456 1.36 5.72 -14.34
C PRO A 456 1.58 6.81 -13.28
N LEU A 457 2.85 7.03 -12.93
CA LEU A 457 3.26 8.00 -11.92
C LEU A 457 3.80 9.28 -12.53
N THR A 458 4.17 9.26 -13.82
CA THR A 458 4.70 10.42 -14.54
C THR A 458 4.22 10.49 -15.98
N GLY A 459 4.52 11.59 -16.66
CA GLY A 459 4.14 11.78 -18.06
C GLY A 459 2.67 12.19 -18.22
N GLY A 460 2.16 12.11 -19.45
CA GLY A 460 0.79 12.52 -19.79
C GLY A 460 -0.28 11.83 -18.95
N ALA A 461 -0.20 10.51 -18.71
CA ALA A 461 -1.22 9.82 -17.92
C ALA A 461 -1.18 10.08 -16.40
N ALA A 462 -0.13 10.72 -15.89
CA ALA A 462 -0.17 11.22 -14.51
C ALA A 462 -1.07 12.45 -14.38
N GLU A 463 -1.25 13.21 -15.47
CA GLU A 463 -2.14 14.38 -15.57
C GLU A 463 -3.50 14.04 -16.14
N GLU A 464 -3.57 13.09 -17.08
CA GLU A 464 -4.81 12.59 -17.65
C GLU A 464 -5.06 11.16 -17.17
N PRO A 465 -5.99 10.91 -16.23
CA PRO A 465 -6.15 9.59 -15.62
C PRO A 465 -6.77 8.60 -16.61
N GLY A 466 -5.93 7.96 -17.43
CA GLY A 466 -6.32 7.03 -18.50
C GLY A 466 -6.28 5.56 -18.11
N ASP A 467 -6.12 5.26 -16.82
CA ASP A 467 -6.02 3.92 -16.22
C ASP A 467 -6.99 3.76 -15.04
N ASN A 468 -7.54 2.55 -14.86
CA ASN A 468 -8.44 2.18 -13.77
C ASN A 468 -9.41 3.32 -13.35
N ILE A 469 -10.21 3.81 -14.31
CA ILE A 469 -11.11 4.95 -14.08
C ILE A 469 -12.40 4.83 -14.91
N VAL A 470 -13.41 5.59 -14.52
CA VAL A 470 -14.57 5.96 -15.33
C VAL A 470 -14.55 7.49 -15.49
N ALA A 471 -14.57 7.98 -16.73
CA ALA A 471 -14.41 9.41 -17.00
C ALA A 471 -15.24 9.88 -18.21
N ILE A 472 -15.46 11.18 -18.30
CA ILE A 472 -15.92 11.87 -19.50
C ILE A 472 -14.69 12.37 -20.25
N VAL A 473 -14.62 12.16 -21.57
CA VAL A 473 -13.43 12.54 -22.35
C VAL A 473 -13.72 13.76 -23.23
N HIS A 474 -13.18 14.91 -22.84
CA HIS A 474 -13.28 16.16 -23.57
C HIS A 474 -12.25 16.20 -24.72
N PRO A 475 -12.61 16.72 -25.90
CA PRO A 475 -11.69 16.76 -27.05
C PRO A 475 -10.46 17.65 -26.84
N ALA A 476 -10.53 18.65 -25.94
CA ALA A 476 -9.43 19.57 -25.66
C ALA A 476 -8.75 19.35 -24.30
N TYR A 477 -9.47 18.78 -23.33
CA TYR A 477 -8.97 18.64 -21.94
C TYR A 477 -8.68 17.19 -21.56
N GLY A 478 -8.91 16.23 -22.47
CA GLY A 478 -8.67 14.83 -22.20
C GLY A 478 -9.66 14.23 -21.20
N TRP A 479 -9.15 13.32 -20.37
CA TRP A 479 -9.93 12.57 -19.39
C TRP A 479 -10.31 13.45 -18.19
N SER A 480 -11.58 13.39 -17.78
CA SER A 480 -12.01 14.03 -16.53
C SER A 480 -11.49 13.28 -15.31
N HIS A 481 -11.25 14.00 -14.23
CA HIS A 481 -10.93 13.49 -12.90
C HIS A 481 -12.17 13.07 -12.12
N ARG A 482 -11.97 12.24 -11.08
CA ARG A 482 -13.02 11.81 -10.16
C ARG A 482 -12.79 12.21 -8.70
N THR A 483 -11.62 12.74 -8.37
CA THR A 483 -11.26 13.18 -7.01
C THR A 483 -12.36 14.04 -6.38
N GLY A 484 -12.56 13.89 -5.08
CA GLY A 484 -13.68 14.51 -4.37
C GLY A 484 -14.99 13.74 -4.51
N PHE A 485 -14.98 12.51 -5.04
CA PHE A 485 -16.17 11.67 -5.14
C PHE A 485 -16.78 11.34 -3.76
N ASP A 486 -18.08 11.10 -3.73
CA ASP A 486 -18.80 10.63 -2.55
C ASP A 486 -18.97 9.11 -2.58
N ARG A 487 -18.71 8.45 -1.45
CA ARG A 487 -19.10 7.05 -1.28
C ARG A 487 -20.58 6.99 -0.95
N VAL A 488 -21.35 6.27 -1.76
CA VAL A 488 -22.79 6.09 -1.59
C VAL A 488 -23.08 4.80 -0.82
N ALA A 489 -22.51 3.67 -1.25
CA ALA A 489 -22.75 2.38 -0.61
C ALA A 489 -21.48 1.52 -0.61
N LEU A 490 -21.38 0.62 0.37
CA LEU A 490 -20.37 -0.43 0.44
C LEU A 490 -20.93 -1.61 1.24
N GLY A 491 -20.95 -2.79 0.64
CA GLY A 491 -21.48 -3.98 1.30
C GLY A 491 -21.09 -5.27 0.58
N SER A 492 -21.52 -6.38 1.15
CA SER A 492 -21.35 -7.70 0.54
C SER A 492 -22.56 -8.59 0.80
N VAL A 493 -22.79 -9.53 -0.10
CA VAL A 493 -23.88 -10.49 -0.04
C VAL A 493 -23.35 -11.88 -0.35
N ARG A 494 -23.85 -12.90 0.36
CA ARG A 494 -23.55 -14.29 0.03
C ARG A 494 -24.56 -14.78 -0.99
N VAL A 495 -24.06 -15.28 -2.11
CA VAL A 495 -24.90 -15.88 -3.15
C VAL A 495 -24.83 -17.40 -3.00
N PRO A 496 -25.98 -18.12 -3.00
CA PRO A 496 -26.00 -19.57 -2.91
C PRO A 496 -25.19 -20.22 -4.03
N ALA A 497 -24.58 -21.37 -3.73
CA ALA A 497 -23.98 -22.19 -4.77
C ALA A 497 -25.07 -22.73 -5.73
N PRO A 498 -24.75 -22.99 -7.01
CA PRO A 498 -25.71 -23.52 -7.95
C PRO A 498 -26.31 -24.85 -7.44
N LEU A 499 -27.63 -25.00 -7.53
CA LEU A 499 -28.28 -26.28 -7.24
C LEU A 499 -27.86 -27.31 -8.31
N PRO A 500 -27.52 -28.56 -7.93
CA PRO A 500 -27.19 -29.58 -8.92
C PRO A 500 -28.37 -29.81 -9.88
N GLY A 501 -28.15 -29.56 -11.18
CA GLY A 501 -29.08 -29.97 -12.23
C GLY A 501 -30.04 -28.91 -12.80
N GLN A 502 -29.79 -27.61 -12.63
CA GLN A 502 -30.51 -26.57 -13.37
C GLN A 502 -29.65 -26.00 -14.51
N THR A 503 -29.44 -26.80 -15.56
CA THR A 503 -29.18 -26.26 -16.90
C THR A 503 -30.52 -26.16 -17.64
N PRO A 504 -30.82 -25.09 -18.38
CA PRO A 504 -31.96 -25.07 -19.29
C PRO A 504 -31.70 -26.06 -20.44
N GLU A 505 -32.56 -27.08 -20.53
CA GLU A 505 -32.81 -27.95 -21.69
C GLU A 505 -31.64 -28.76 -22.31
N ASP A 506 -31.43 -29.97 -21.80
CA ASP A 506 -31.42 -31.20 -22.62
C ASP A 506 -31.51 -32.44 -21.68
N PRO A 507 -32.29 -33.49 -22.02
CA PRO A 507 -32.37 -34.69 -21.17
C PRO A 507 -31.05 -35.46 -21.24
N PRO A 508 -30.49 -35.94 -20.10
CA PRO A 508 -29.22 -36.65 -20.13
C PRO A 508 -29.40 -38.00 -20.82
N GLY A 509 -28.61 -38.24 -21.88
CA GLY A 509 -28.38 -39.57 -22.41
C GLY A 509 -27.76 -40.47 -21.34
N PRO A 510 -28.08 -41.77 -21.30
CA PRO A 510 -27.61 -42.66 -20.25
C PRO A 510 -26.13 -42.97 -20.48
N GLY A 511 -25.23 -42.40 -19.66
CA GLY A 511 -23.84 -42.88 -19.64
C GLY A 511 -22.70 -41.93 -19.24
N ALA A 512 -22.94 -40.72 -18.72
CA ALA A 512 -21.87 -39.88 -18.19
C ALA A 512 -22.07 -39.62 -16.69
N GLY A 513 -21.07 -39.97 -15.88
CA GLY A 513 -21.08 -39.71 -14.45
C GLY A 513 -21.17 -38.22 -14.16
N VAL A 514 -22.26 -37.81 -13.52
CA VAL A 514 -22.44 -36.45 -13.01
C VAL A 514 -21.58 -36.32 -11.76
N SER A 515 -20.48 -35.57 -11.86
CA SER A 515 -19.79 -35.06 -10.68
C SER A 515 -20.60 -33.88 -10.14
N PRO A 516 -21.05 -33.88 -8.88
CA PRO A 516 -21.84 -32.77 -8.35
C PRO A 516 -20.97 -31.53 -8.19
N ALA A 517 -21.30 -30.45 -8.91
CA ALA A 517 -20.77 -29.12 -8.64
C ALA A 517 -21.44 -28.55 -7.38
N SER A 518 -21.02 -29.02 -6.20
CA SER A 518 -21.35 -28.40 -4.92
C SER A 518 -20.17 -27.53 -4.46
N GLY A 519 -20.07 -26.32 -4.99
CA GLY A 519 -19.13 -25.32 -4.49
C GLY A 519 -19.62 -24.70 -3.17
N PRO A 520 -18.73 -24.10 -2.35
CA PRO A 520 -19.17 -23.27 -1.23
C PRO A 520 -19.92 -22.02 -1.74
N PRO A 521 -20.88 -21.47 -0.96
CA PRO A 521 -21.50 -20.18 -1.29
C PRO A 521 -20.42 -19.11 -1.45
N GLN A 522 -20.55 -18.29 -2.50
CA GLN A 522 -19.58 -17.25 -2.83
C GLN A 522 -20.05 -15.89 -2.32
N THR A 523 -19.11 -15.03 -1.94
CA THR A 523 -19.40 -13.65 -1.58
C THR A 523 -19.26 -12.76 -2.81
N VAL A 524 -20.26 -11.92 -3.04
CA VAL A 524 -20.19 -10.80 -3.98
C VAL A 524 -20.17 -9.52 -3.18
N ALA A 525 -19.23 -8.62 -3.47
CA ALA A 525 -19.19 -7.31 -2.84
C ALA A 525 -19.61 -6.21 -3.82
N VAL A 526 -20.22 -5.16 -3.28
CA VAL A 526 -20.72 -4.02 -4.03
C VAL A 526 -20.27 -2.73 -3.38
N ALA A 527 -19.80 -1.81 -4.20
CA ALA A 527 -19.46 -0.46 -3.79
C ALA A 527 -20.01 0.53 -4.81
N VAL A 528 -20.53 1.66 -4.35
CA VAL A 528 -21.11 2.72 -5.18
C VAL A 528 -20.50 4.05 -4.79
N SER A 529 -20.07 4.83 -5.77
CA SER A 529 -19.64 6.22 -5.57
C SER A 529 -20.23 7.15 -6.61
N ARG A 530 -20.46 8.40 -6.21
CA ARG A 530 -20.89 9.48 -7.09
C ARG A 530 -19.74 10.45 -7.30
N GLN A 531 -19.40 10.73 -8.56
CA GLN A 531 -18.28 11.57 -8.93
C GLN A 531 -18.74 12.74 -9.81
N GLU A 532 -18.41 13.95 -9.41
CA GLU A 532 -18.49 15.12 -10.28
C GLU A 532 -17.27 15.09 -11.20
N CYS A 533 -17.47 14.63 -12.44
CA CYS A 533 -16.40 14.64 -13.43
C CYS A 533 -15.96 16.09 -13.67
N HIS A 534 -14.66 16.34 -13.72
CA HIS A 534 -14.13 17.69 -13.93
C HIS A 534 -12.76 17.66 -14.60
N TRP A 535 -12.34 18.78 -15.16
CA TRP A 535 -11.00 18.99 -15.72
C TRP A 535 -10.31 20.10 -14.95
N VAL A 536 -9.02 19.97 -14.68
CA VAL A 536 -8.26 20.95 -13.91
C VAL A 536 -7.13 21.50 -14.76
N GLU A 537 -7.14 22.81 -14.97
CA GLU A 537 -5.98 23.51 -15.52
C GLU A 537 -5.04 23.82 -14.36
N THR A 538 -4.03 22.96 -14.19
CA THR A 538 -3.02 23.15 -13.14
C THR A 538 -2.10 24.30 -13.55
N GLU A 539 -1.92 25.27 -12.66
CA GLU A 539 -0.77 26.16 -12.74
C GLU A 539 0.51 25.35 -12.47
N PRO A 540 1.70 25.78 -12.93
CA PRO A 540 2.95 25.22 -12.44
C PRO A 540 3.00 25.40 -10.92
N SER A 541 2.69 24.36 -10.15
CA SER A 541 2.73 24.39 -8.69
C SER A 541 3.99 23.73 -8.16
N ASP A 542 4.40 24.16 -6.96
CA ASP A 542 5.51 23.60 -6.19
C ASP A 542 5.36 22.09 -5.89
N SER A 543 6.51 21.50 -5.56
CA SER A 543 6.81 20.22 -4.88
C SER A 543 5.69 19.17 -4.79
N ASP A 544 5.84 18.05 -5.51
CA ASP A 544 4.96 16.88 -5.40
C ASP A 544 5.15 16.14 -4.06
N HIS A 545 4.16 16.26 -3.17
CA HIS A 545 4.12 15.55 -1.88
C HIS A 545 3.28 14.26 -1.91
N GLY A 546 2.80 13.82 -3.08
CA GLY A 546 1.97 12.63 -3.27
C GLY A 546 0.45 12.86 -3.24
N HIS A 547 -0.01 14.12 -3.35
CA HIS A 547 -1.43 14.47 -3.38
C HIS A 547 -1.85 15.11 -4.70
N GLY A 548 -3.16 15.18 -4.97
CA GLY A 548 -3.69 15.78 -6.18
C GLY A 548 -3.39 17.29 -6.26
N ARG A 549 -2.80 17.74 -7.38
CA ARG A 549 -2.58 19.16 -7.66
C ARG A 549 -3.89 19.94 -7.81
N GLN A 550 -3.83 21.22 -7.43
CA GLN A 550 -4.93 22.16 -7.52
C GLN A 550 -4.84 23.01 -8.80
N GLY A 551 -5.95 23.62 -9.21
CA GLY A 551 -5.99 24.49 -10.37
C GLY A 551 -7.40 25.01 -10.64
N ALA A 552 -7.56 25.75 -11.74
CA ALA A 552 -8.88 26.19 -12.18
C ALA A 552 -9.66 24.97 -12.70
N ALA A 553 -10.74 24.61 -12.03
CA ALA A 553 -11.54 23.45 -12.38
C ALA A 553 -12.73 23.82 -13.30
N THR A 554 -12.93 23.04 -14.35
CA THR A 554 -14.13 23.05 -15.20
C THR A 554 -14.99 21.84 -14.85
N ALA A 555 -16.20 22.08 -14.33
CA ALA A 555 -17.13 21.03 -13.98
C ALA A 555 -17.75 20.36 -15.22
N GLY A 556 -17.92 19.04 -15.12
CA GLY A 556 -18.60 18.17 -16.08
C GLY A 556 -19.90 17.60 -15.52
N ALA A 557 -20.41 16.55 -16.15
CA ALA A 557 -21.61 15.87 -15.65
C ALA A 557 -21.26 14.93 -14.50
N VAL A 558 -22.20 14.74 -13.57
CA VAL A 558 -22.05 13.77 -12.48
C VAL A 558 -22.32 12.36 -12.99
N LEU A 559 -21.44 11.42 -12.62
CA LEU A 559 -21.59 9.99 -12.88
C LEU A 559 -21.74 9.25 -11.54
N THR A 560 -22.69 8.33 -11.46
CA THR A 560 -22.73 7.33 -10.39
C THR A 560 -22.11 6.04 -10.92
N VAL A 561 -21.13 5.51 -10.20
CA VAL A 561 -20.35 4.34 -10.59
C VAL A 561 -20.49 3.28 -9.50
N ALA A 562 -20.97 2.10 -9.88
CA ALA A 562 -21.02 0.93 -9.02
C ALA A 562 -20.04 -0.14 -9.51
N SER A 563 -19.40 -0.80 -8.55
CA SER A 563 -18.50 -1.93 -8.78
C SER A 563 -19.04 -3.15 -8.06
N ILE A 564 -19.34 -4.19 -8.83
CA ILE A 564 -19.88 -5.46 -8.33
C ILE A 564 -18.82 -6.52 -8.57
N VAL A 565 -18.23 -7.03 -7.50
CA VAL A 565 -17.00 -7.84 -7.55
C VAL A 565 -17.28 -9.27 -7.14
N ARG A 566 -16.88 -10.21 -8.01
CA ARG A 566 -16.94 -11.65 -7.78
C ARG A 566 -15.68 -12.29 -8.37
N GLY A 567 -14.90 -12.99 -7.54
CA GLY A 567 -13.63 -13.57 -7.98
C GLY A 567 -12.70 -12.52 -8.56
N ALA A 568 -12.06 -12.80 -9.69
CA ALA A 568 -11.15 -11.86 -10.35
C ALA A 568 -11.84 -10.72 -11.12
N ALA A 569 -13.17 -10.80 -11.31
CA ALA A 569 -13.93 -9.88 -12.14
C ALA A 569 -14.63 -8.78 -11.35
N GLU A 570 -14.57 -7.57 -11.90
CA GLU A 570 -15.31 -6.38 -11.47
C GLU A 570 -16.30 -5.99 -12.56
N ILE A 571 -17.59 -5.91 -12.23
CA ILE A 571 -18.61 -5.35 -13.12
C ILE A 571 -18.78 -3.87 -12.77
N ARG A 572 -18.30 -3.00 -13.64
CA ARG A 572 -18.44 -1.55 -13.53
C ARG A 572 -19.71 -1.10 -14.22
N VAL A 573 -20.66 -0.60 -13.44
CA VAL A 573 -21.92 -0.02 -13.89
C VAL A 573 -21.82 1.49 -13.76
N VAL A 574 -22.16 2.21 -14.83
CA VAL A 574 -22.08 3.67 -14.90
C VAL A 574 -23.45 4.22 -15.26
N ARG A 575 -23.97 5.12 -14.41
CA ARG A 575 -25.18 5.91 -14.65
C ARG A 575 -24.84 7.38 -14.79
N ALA A 576 -25.38 8.04 -15.81
CA ALA A 576 -25.25 9.49 -15.94
C ALA A 576 -26.36 10.21 -15.17
N GLU A 577 -26.02 10.94 -14.10
CA GLU A 577 -27.00 11.77 -13.37
C GLU A 577 -27.45 12.98 -14.20
N GLY A 578 -26.55 13.46 -15.05
CA GLY A 578 -26.81 14.49 -16.05
C GLY A 578 -26.36 14.03 -17.43
N ALA A 579 -26.99 14.56 -18.48
CA ALA A 579 -26.56 14.28 -19.84
C ALA A 579 -25.09 14.69 -20.03
N THR A 580 -24.27 13.73 -20.42
CA THR A 580 -22.86 13.98 -20.77
C THR A 580 -22.81 14.64 -22.14
N ARG A 581 -22.01 15.70 -22.29
CA ARG A 581 -21.82 16.39 -23.59
C ARG A 581 -20.78 15.69 -24.47
N HIS A 582 -19.94 14.86 -23.87
CA HIS A 582 -18.82 14.19 -24.49
C HIS A 582 -18.84 12.68 -24.17
N PRO A 583 -18.09 11.85 -24.93
CA PRO A 583 -18.02 10.41 -24.70
C PRO A 583 -17.66 10.03 -23.25
N VAL A 584 -18.27 8.96 -22.75
CA VAL A 584 -17.86 8.31 -21.50
C VAL A 584 -16.89 7.20 -21.83
N ALA A 585 -15.82 7.08 -21.05
CA ALA A 585 -14.81 6.05 -21.19
C ALA A 585 -14.54 5.33 -19.86
N VAL A 586 -14.20 4.05 -19.98
CA VAL A 586 -13.76 3.19 -18.88
C VAL A 586 -12.37 2.68 -19.23
N ALA A 587 -11.44 2.74 -18.28
CA ALA A 587 -10.10 2.20 -18.41
C ALA A 587 -9.87 1.04 -17.44
N GLY A 588 -9.24 -0.03 -17.92
CA GLY A 588 -8.96 -1.24 -17.14
C GLY A 588 -7.64 -1.18 -16.38
N TRP A 589 -7.08 -2.37 -16.11
CA TRP A 589 -5.84 -2.50 -15.35
C TRP A 589 -4.62 -2.19 -16.22
N PRO A 590 -3.68 -1.33 -15.75
CA PRO A 590 -2.43 -1.12 -16.46
C PRO A 590 -1.54 -2.35 -16.33
N LEU A 591 -1.05 -2.86 -17.45
CA LEU A 591 0.01 -3.87 -17.48
C LEU A 591 1.34 -3.20 -17.85
N ALA A 592 2.39 -3.54 -17.12
CA ALA A 592 3.74 -3.05 -17.37
C ALA A 592 4.68 -4.22 -17.72
N GLY A 593 5.65 -3.98 -18.60
CA GLY A 593 6.64 -4.98 -18.99
C GLY A 593 7.91 -4.39 -19.57
N GLU A 594 8.95 -5.22 -19.67
CA GLU A 594 10.25 -4.84 -20.28
C GLU A 594 10.21 -4.84 -21.81
N GLY A 595 9.16 -5.39 -22.43
CA GLY A 595 9.01 -5.52 -23.88
C GLY A 595 7.57 -5.36 -24.34
N ALA A 596 7.34 -5.53 -25.66
CA ALA A 596 6.05 -5.32 -26.28
C ALA A 596 4.97 -6.21 -25.63
N LEU A 597 3.92 -5.58 -25.10
CA LEU A 597 2.74 -6.25 -24.57
C LEU A 597 1.86 -6.73 -25.73
N GLU A 598 1.53 -8.02 -25.70
CA GLU A 598 0.71 -8.65 -26.74
C GLU A 598 -0.73 -8.15 -26.63
N GLU A 599 -1.24 -7.68 -27.77
CA GLU A 599 -2.60 -7.18 -27.91
C GLU A 599 -3.39 -8.15 -28.77
N GLU A 600 -4.49 -8.63 -28.20
CA GLU A 600 -5.54 -9.27 -28.96
C GLU A 600 -6.77 -8.39 -28.84
N ALA A 601 -7.00 -7.54 -29.86
CA ALA A 601 -8.31 -6.93 -30.03
C ALA A 601 -9.32 -8.06 -30.23
N ALA A 602 -10.27 -8.21 -29.30
CA ALA A 602 -11.25 -9.29 -29.32
C ALA A 602 -12.25 -9.07 -30.48
N SER A 603 -11.83 -9.48 -31.67
CA SER A 603 -12.70 -10.08 -32.66
C SER A 603 -12.26 -11.53 -32.76
N ARG A 604 -12.95 -12.41 -32.02
CA ARG A 604 -12.84 -13.89 -31.94
C ARG A 604 -12.26 -14.46 -30.62
N ASP A 605 -12.85 -14.13 -29.49
CA ASP A 605 -12.73 -14.94 -28.27
C ASP A 605 -13.72 -16.14 -28.33
N PRO A 606 -13.32 -17.39 -28.05
CA PRO A 606 -14.21 -18.55 -27.93
C PRO A 606 -15.39 -18.37 -26.96
N ALA A 607 -15.28 -17.51 -25.93
CA ALA A 607 -16.39 -17.20 -25.02
C ALA A 607 -17.53 -16.41 -25.72
N VAL A 608 -17.20 -15.63 -26.76
CA VAL A 608 -18.17 -14.94 -27.63
C VAL A 608 -18.82 -15.93 -28.61
N GLN A 609 -18.17 -17.07 -28.89
CA GLN A 609 -18.76 -18.13 -29.70
C GLN A 609 -20.00 -18.74 -29.00
N HIS A 610 -20.00 -18.83 -27.67
CA HIS A 610 -21.14 -19.38 -26.92
C HIS A 610 -22.38 -18.48 -27.00
N THR A 611 -22.21 -17.16 -26.96
CA THR A 611 -23.30 -16.19 -27.18
C THR A 611 -23.76 -16.17 -28.65
N ALA A 612 -22.87 -16.47 -29.61
CA ALA A 612 -23.21 -16.61 -31.02
C ALA A 612 -23.93 -17.95 -31.34
N ASP A 613 -23.62 -19.03 -30.61
CA ASP A 613 -24.31 -20.32 -30.77
C ASP A 613 -25.71 -20.29 -30.14
N LEU A 614 -25.93 -19.52 -29.07
CA LEU A 614 -27.28 -19.18 -28.58
C LEU A 614 -28.08 -18.34 -29.60
N ALA A 615 -27.42 -17.52 -30.43
CA ALA A 615 -28.07 -16.79 -31.52
C ALA A 615 -28.49 -17.70 -32.69
N ARG A 616 -27.85 -18.87 -32.87
CA ARG A 616 -28.30 -19.88 -33.85
C ARG A 616 -29.59 -20.61 -33.43
N ALA A 617 -30.01 -20.47 -32.17
CA ALA A 617 -31.27 -21.01 -31.65
C ALA A 617 -32.49 -20.06 -31.78
N GLY A 618 -32.35 -18.91 -32.47
CA GLY A 618 -33.50 -18.07 -32.84
C GLY A 618 -33.88 -16.97 -31.85
N VAL A 619 -32.98 -16.59 -30.92
CA VAL A 619 -33.16 -15.43 -30.04
C VAL A 619 -32.62 -14.15 -30.71
N ARG A 620 -33.31 -13.03 -30.54
CA ARG A 620 -33.12 -11.76 -31.27
C ARG A 620 -31.69 -11.20 -31.17
N GLN A 621 -31.11 -10.85 -32.32
CA GLN A 621 -29.92 -9.98 -32.55
C GLN A 621 -29.04 -9.65 -31.33
N ALA A 622 -28.07 -10.53 -31.03
CA ALA A 622 -26.91 -10.14 -30.22
C ALA A 622 -25.92 -9.34 -31.09
N ARG A 623 -25.77 -8.03 -30.83
CA ARG A 623 -24.58 -7.29 -31.27
C ARG A 623 -23.39 -7.93 -30.55
N ALA A 624 -22.35 -8.34 -31.28
CA ALA A 624 -21.11 -8.81 -30.65
C ALA A 624 -20.59 -7.76 -29.66
N ALA A 625 -20.35 -8.15 -28.42
CA ALA A 625 -19.80 -7.28 -27.39
C ALA A 625 -18.40 -6.81 -27.84
N ALA A 626 -18.13 -5.50 -27.76
CA ALA A 626 -16.77 -5.00 -27.96
C ALA A 626 -15.94 -5.38 -26.73
N GLY A 627 -14.74 -5.90 -26.96
CA GLY A 627 -13.80 -6.28 -25.91
C GLY A 627 -12.35 -6.02 -26.28
N VAL A 628 -11.51 -5.89 -25.25
CA VAL A 628 -10.06 -5.71 -25.36
C VAL A 628 -9.40 -6.69 -24.41
N ARG A 629 -8.38 -7.41 -24.89
CA ARG A 629 -7.52 -8.26 -24.08
C ARG A 629 -6.07 -7.83 -24.23
N LEU A 630 -5.41 -7.59 -23.11
CA LEU A 630 -3.98 -7.35 -23.02
C LEU A 630 -3.33 -8.47 -22.23
N ALA A 631 -2.20 -8.96 -22.73
CA ALA A 631 -1.41 -9.98 -22.05
C ALA A 631 0.05 -9.52 -21.94
N GLN A 632 0.61 -9.71 -20.75
CA GLN A 632 2.05 -9.62 -20.55
C GLN A 632 2.72 -10.88 -21.10
N ALA A 633 3.95 -10.76 -21.60
CA ALA A 633 4.74 -11.91 -22.02
C ALA A 633 5.51 -12.54 -20.84
N GLY A 634 5.68 -13.87 -20.86
CA GLY A 634 6.58 -14.61 -19.95
C GLY A 634 5.91 -15.35 -18.78
N GLY A 635 6.71 -16.04 -17.97
CA GLY A 635 6.22 -16.77 -16.79
C GLY A 635 5.78 -15.82 -15.68
N GLY A 636 4.59 -16.04 -15.10
CA GLY A 636 3.97 -15.10 -14.16
C GLY A 636 3.28 -13.91 -14.85
N ALA A 637 3.04 -14.00 -16.16
CA ALA A 637 2.33 -13.00 -16.94
C ALA A 637 0.93 -12.69 -16.39
N LEU A 638 0.54 -11.43 -16.49
CA LEU A 638 -0.80 -10.94 -16.20
C LEU A 638 -1.62 -10.78 -17.48
N ILE A 639 -2.94 -10.91 -17.35
CA ILE A 639 -3.91 -10.58 -18.38
C ILE A 639 -4.84 -9.52 -17.82
N SER A 640 -5.06 -8.44 -18.58
CA SER A 640 -6.13 -7.49 -18.33
C SER A 640 -7.15 -7.55 -19.46
N THR A 641 -8.41 -7.77 -19.09
CA THR A 641 -9.52 -7.90 -20.05
C THR A 641 -10.60 -6.87 -19.75
N MET A 642 -11.19 -6.31 -20.79
CA MET A 642 -12.40 -5.51 -20.72
C MET A 642 -13.44 -6.00 -21.72
N THR A 643 -14.68 -6.17 -21.26
CA THR A 643 -15.80 -6.61 -22.11
C THR A 643 -17.01 -5.71 -21.88
N GLY A 644 -17.54 -5.10 -22.93
CA GLY A 644 -18.77 -4.31 -22.84
C GLY A 644 -20.00 -5.21 -22.65
N LEU A 645 -20.71 -5.03 -21.53
CA LEU A 645 -21.90 -5.84 -21.20
C LEU A 645 -23.20 -5.14 -21.55
N ARG A 646 -23.24 -3.81 -21.40
CA ARG A 646 -24.40 -2.98 -21.71
C ARG A 646 -23.96 -1.65 -22.32
N GLY A 647 -24.62 -1.24 -23.40
CA GLY A 647 -24.25 -0.07 -24.20
C GLY A 647 -23.47 -0.45 -25.45
N SER A 648 -23.16 0.55 -26.29
CA SER A 648 -22.32 0.37 -27.49
C SER A 648 -20.94 0.95 -27.22
N TRP A 649 -19.92 0.10 -27.31
CA TRP A 649 -18.55 0.41 -26.91
C TRP A 649 -17.59 0.33 -28.09
N ASN A 650 -16.62 1.22 -28.11
CA ASN A 650 -15.45 1.14 -28.98
C ASN A 650 -14.24 0.79 -28.13
N ALA A 651 -13.51 -0.22 -28.58
CA ALA A 651 -12.33 -0.77 -27.94
C ALA A 651 -11.05 -0.06 -28.40
N SER A 652 -10.15 0.23 -27.47
CA SER A 652 -8.81 0.75 -27.75
C SER A 652 -7.81 0.32 -26.68
N VAL A 653 -6.53 0.47 -26.98
CA VAL A 653 -5.42 0.28 -26.03
C VAL A 653 -4.63 1.58 -25.96
N HIS A 654 -4.48 2.12 -24.76
CA HIS A 654 -3.56 3.22 -24.49
C HIS A 654 -2.18 2.66 -24.16
N ARG A 655 -1.11 3.29 -24.64
CA ARG A 655 0.26 2.84 -24.42
C ARG A 655 1.13 4.01 -24.03
N GLU A 656 2.05 3.75 -23.11
CA GLU A 656 3.07 4.70 -22.69
C GLU A 656 4.38 3.98 -22.43
N SER A 657 5.47 4.76 -22.43
CA SER A 657 6.79 4.27 -22.11
C SER A 657 7.36 5.04 -20.92
N ASP A 658 8.04 4.32 -20.03
CA ASP A 658 8.79 4.85 -18.90
C ASP A 658 7.93 5.71 -17.93
N THR A 659 6.64 5.38 -17.75
CA THR A 659 5.73 6.09 -16.84
C THR A 659 5.44 5.37 -15.52
N THR A 660 5.91 4.13 -15.36
CA THR A 660 5.70 3.30 -14.17
C THR A 660 7.01 2.63 -13.72
N PRO A 661 7.23 2.39 -12.41
CA PRO A 661 8.45 1.74 -11.93
C PRO A 661 8.45 0.21 -12.15
N LEU A 662 7.39 -0.36 -12.73
CA LEU A 662 7.23 -1.81 -12.94
C LEU A 662 7.75 -2.31 -14.29
N GLY A 663 8.02 -1.41 -15.24
CA GLY A 663 8.52 -1.78 -16.56
C GLY A 663 8.64 -0.57 -17.49
N ARG A 664 9.35 -0.78 -18.59
CA ARG A 664 9.63 0.29 -19.59
C ARG A 664 8.44 0.59 -20.47
N GLU A 665 7.58 -0.38 -20.72
CA GLU A 665 6.37 -0.22 -21.53
C GLU A 665 5.15 -0.49 -20.65
N MET A 666 4.10 0.32 -20.85
CA MET A 666 2.81 0.17 -20.20
C MET A 666 1.70 0.14 -21.24
N ALA A 667 0.68 -0.69 -21.03
CA ALA A 667 -0.54 -0.66 -21.81
C ALA A 667 -1.78 -0.76 -20.93
N VAL A 668 -2.85 -0.07 -21.34
CA VAL A 668 -4.11 0.00 -20.61
C VAL A 668 -5.27 -0.27 -21.59
N PRO A 669 -6.13 -1.27 -21.32
CA PRO A 669 -7.30 -1.50 -22.15
C PRO A 669 -8.35 -0.43 -21.86
N GLN A 670 -9.05 0.04 -22.88
CA GLN A 670 -10.04 1.09 -22.76
C GLN A 670 -11.29 0.78 -23.60
N LEU A 671 -12.45 1.13 -23.05
CA LEU A 671 -13.73 1.12 -23.75
C LEU A 671 -14.35 2.52 -23.71
N ARG A 672 -14.79 3.04 -24.87
CA ARG A 672 -15.46 4.35 -24.97
C ARG A 672 -16.82 4.21 -25.62
N CYS A 673 -17.85 4.81 -25.02
CA CYS A 673 -19.20 4.88 -25.58
C CYS A 673 -19.56 6.31 -25.98
N ALA A 674 -20.66 6.46 -26.71
CA ALA A 674 -21.19 7.77 -27.10
C ALA A 674 -21.63 8.58 -25.85
N PRO A 675 -21.82 9.91 -25.98
CA PRO A 675 -22.39 10.70 -24.89
C PRO A 675 -23.73 10.11 -24.42
N LEU A 676 -23.84 9.94 -23.10
CA LEU A 676 -25.01 9.44 -22.39
C LEU A 676 -26.03 10.54 -22.09
N ARG A 677 -27.31 10.20 -22.12
CA ARG A 677 -28.41 11.03 -21.61
C ARG A 677 -28.57 10.83 -20.10
N THR A 678 -29.26 11.77 -19.45
CA THR A 678 -29.66 11.61 -18.05
C THR A 678 -30.39 10.29 -17.84
N GLY A 679 -29.94 9.50 -16.88
CA GLY A 679 -30.50 8.19 -16.52
C GLY A 679 -30.01 7.02 -17.37
N ASP A 680 -29.22 7.25 -18.44
CA ASP A 680 -28.64 6.15 -19.21
C ASP A 680 -27.68 5.34 -18.33
N VAL A 681 -27.77 4.01 -18.43
CA VAL A 681 -26.92 3.05 -17.72
C VAL A 681 -26.14 2.19 -18.73
N VAL A 682 -24.83 2.17 -18.57
CA VAL A 682 -23.89 1.32 -19.33
C VAL A 682 -23.07 0.45 -18.38
N ALA A 683 -22.55 -0.69 -18.86
CA ALA A 683 -21.82 -1.63 -18.02
C ALA A 683 -20.66 -2.33 -18.76
N VAL A 684 -19.59 -2.59 -18.03
CA VAL A 684 -18.36 -3.24 -18.49
C VAL A 684 -17.88 -4.25 -17.45
N GLN A 685 -17.43 -5.42 -17.88
CA GLN A 685 -16.60 -6.31 -17.06
C GLN A 685 -15.14 -5.89 -17.21
N VAL A 686 -14.46 -5.69 -16.09
CA VAL A 686 -13.02 -5.45 -15.98
C VAL A 686 -12.39 -6.59 -15.20
N GLU A 687 -11.36 -7.20 -15.77
CA GLU A 687 -10.67 -8.34 -15.17
C GLU A 687 -9.15 -8.08 -15.17
N LEU A 688 -8.49 -8.47 -14.08
CA LEU A 688 -7.05 -8.70 -14.01
C LEU A 688 -6.88 -10.14 -13.55
N ARG A 689 -6.00 -10.93 -14.15
CA ARG A 689 -5.70 -12.30 -13.68
C ARG A 689 -4.30 -12.75 -14.06
N GLY A 690 -3.81 -13.78 -13.38
CA GLY A 690 -2.63 -14.52 -13.84
C GLY A 690 -2.94 -15.25 -15.16
N HIS A 691 -1.96 -15.34 -16.06
CA HIS A 691 -2.12 -15.91 -17.39
C HIS A 691 -2.63 -17.37 -17.37
N GLU A 692 -2.24 -18.14 -16.36
CA GLU A 692 -2.63 -19.55 -16.18
C GLU A 692 -4.00 -19.73 -15.52
N SER A 693 -4.60 -18.69 -14.96
CA SER A 693 -5.93 -18.77 -14.33
C SER A 693 -7.04 -18.68 -15.38
N GLU A 694 -8.16 -19.35 -15.15
CA GLU A 694 -9.31 -19.29 -16.06
C GLU A 694 -9.94 -17.89 -16.08
N ALA A 695 -10.53 -17.52 -17.22
CA ALA A 695 -11.26 -16.26 -17.35
C ALA A 695 -12.65 -16.36 -16.74
N GLU A 696 -13.09 -15.30 -16.08
CA GLU A 696 -14.46 -15.20 -15.59
C GLU A 696 -15.43 -14.95 -16.75
N HIS A 697 -16.49 -15.74 -16.81
CA HIS A 697 -17.50 -15.62 -17.86
C HIS A 697 -18.34 -14.36 -17.67
N ALA A 698 -18.58 -13.65 -18.78
CA ALA A 698 -19.35 -12.42 -18.78
C ALA A 698 -20.79 -12.63 -18.25
N PRO A 699 -21.22 -11.90 -17.21
CA PRO A 699 -22.60 -11.96 -16.73
C PRO A 699 -23.53 -11.13 -17.62
N GLU A 700 -24.84 -11.39 -17.50
CA GLU A 700 -25.88 -10.52 -18.05
C GLU A 700 -26.15 -9.34 -17.09
N VAL A 701 -26.36 -8.14 -17.64
CA VAL A 701 -26.70 -6.93 -16.87
C VAL A 701 -28.07 -6.41 -17.32
N VAL A 702 -29.05 -6.51 -16.42
CA VAL A 702 -30.43 -6.06 -16.63
C VAL A 702 -30.68 -4.79 -15.81
N VAL A 703 -31.38 -3.83 -16.40
CA VAL A 703 -31.81 -2.60 -15.72
C VAL A 703 -33.33 -2.52 -15.79
N ASP A 704 -33.97 -2.42 -14.63
CA ASP A 704 -35.43 -2.37 -14.54
C ASP A 704 -35.97 -0.93 -14.76
N PRO A 705 -37.30 -0.75 -14.88
CA PRO A 705 -37.91 0.57 -15.04
C PRO A 705 -37.72 1.53 -13.85
N ASN A 706 -37.39 1.01 -12.67
CA ASN A 706 -37.13 1.79 -11.46
C ASN A 706 -35.64 2.19 -11.36
N GLY A 707 -34.79 1.73 -12.28
CA GLY A 707 -33.36 2.01 -12.30
C GLY A 707 -32.51 1.02 -11.50
N LEU A 708 -33.11 -0.06 -10.98
CA LEU A 708 -32.38 -1.13 -10.29
C LEU A 708 -31.56 -1.94 -11.30
N VAL A 709 -30.33 -2.28 -10.92
CA VAL A 709 -29.40 -3.01 -11.77
C VAL A 709 -29.20 -4.42 -11.22
N THR A 710 -29.53 -5.43 -12.01
CA THR A 710 -29.32 -6.84 -11.67
C THR A 710 -28.21 -7.42 -12.54
N VAL A 711 -27.20 -7.99 -11.90
CA VAL A 711 -26.14 -8.77 -12.54
C VAL A 711 -26.44 -10.25 -12.35
N ILE A 712 -26.49 -11.01 -13.45
CA ILE A 712 -26.83 -12.44 -13.46
C ILE A 712 -25.66 -13.20 -14.08
N TRP A 713 -24.99 -14.04 -13.30
CA TRP A 713 -23.88 -14.86 -13.77
C TRP A 713 -24.38 -16.13 -14.47
N PRO A 714 -23.56 -16.75 -15.34
CA PRO A 714 -23.96 -17.96 -16.08
C PRO A 714 -24.34 -19.16 -15.21
N ASP A 715 -23.89 -19.18 -13.96
CA ASP A 715 -24.22 -20.21 -12.97
C ASP A 715 -25.53 -19.92 -12.21
N GLY A 716 -26.27 -18.89 -12.61
CA GLY A 716 -27.56 -18.51 -12.04
C GLY A 716 -27.47 -17.64 -10.79
N ALA A 717 -26.27 -17.38 -10.27
CA ALA A 717 -26.07 -16.39 -9.22
C ALA A 717 -26.55 -15.01 -9.71
N ALA A 718 -27.20 -14.24 -8.85
CA ALA A 718 -27.62 -12.89 -9.18
C ALA A 718 -27.54 -11.94 -7.99
N VAL A 719 -27.23 -10.68 -8.27
CA VAL A 719 -27.20 -9.58 -7.29
C VAL A 719 -27.89 -8.37 -7.87
N THR A 720 -28.79 -7.76 -7.10
CA THR A 720 -29.44 -6.51 -7.46
C THR A 720 -28.87 -5.37 -6.65
N VAL A 721 -28.57 -4.27 -7.33
CA VAL A 721 -28.00 -3.05 -6.76
C VAL A 721 -28.90 -1.88 -7.10
N ASP A 722 -29.25 -1.12 -6.07
CA ASP A 722 -29.81 0.20 -6.20
C ASP A 722 -28.67 1.22 -6.23
N LEU A 723 -28.66 2.08 -7.25
CA LEU A 723 -27.62 3.10 -7.43
C LEU A 723 -27.92 4.38 -6.65
N ASP A 724 -29.12 4.53 -6.09
CA ASP A 724 -29.56 5.73 -5.37
C ASP A 724 -29.51 5.63 -3.85
N THR A 725 -29.44 4.43 -3.29
CA THR A 725 -29.54 4.22 -1.84
C THR A 725 -28.20 3.87 -1.20
N GLU A 726 -28.06 4.25 0.08
CA GLU A 726 -26.99 3.76 0.94
C GLU A 726 -27.24 2.31 1.41
N GLU A 727 -28.42 1.77 1.10
CA GLU A 727 -28.79 0.39 1.43
C GLU A 727 -27.91 -0.57 0.61
N GLY A 728 -27.29 -1.53 1.28
CA GLY A 728 -26.35 -2.46 0.67
C GLY A 728 -27.00 -3.38 -0.38
N PRO A 729 -26.20 -4.18 -1.11
CA PRO A 729 -26.71 -5.08 -2.14
C PRO A 729 -27.69 -6.10 -1.53
N VAL A 730 -28.72 -6.45 -2.30
CA VAL A 730 -29.75 -7.41 -1.87
C VAL A 730 -29.66 -8.66 -2.74
N ALA A 731 -29.61 -9.83 -2.10
CA ALA A 731 -29.81 -11.10 -2.81
C ALA A 731 -31.28 -11.18 -3.25
N PRO A 732 -31.56 -11.60 -4.49
CA PRO A 732 -32.93 -11.72 -5.00
C PRO A 732 -33.81 -12.66 -4.18
#